data_AF-A0AAX3XF82-F1
#
_entry.id   AF-A0AAX3XF82-F1
#
_cell.length_a   1.000
_cell.length_b   1.000
_cell.length_c   1.000
_cell.angle_alpha   90.00
_cell.angle_beta   90.00
_cell.angle_gamma   90.00
#
_symmetry.space_group_name_H-M   'P 1'
#
loop_
_entity.id
_entity.type
_entity.pdbx_description
1 polymer ?
#
loop_
_entity_poly.entity_id
_entity_poly.type
_entity_poly.pdbx_seq_one_letter_code
_entity_poly.pdbx_strand_id
1 'polypeptide(L)'
;MITNKFKLSFLALLLMSGSYSYADFFSTNTNKDLSINQSGSVLSDNVFYQIGGGSAVMTPPSRKRPHELALGLGWKANLMCGNFDIQTTVKNQLNGITDGFKDLMGNVIQSATGAVASMPAMIIQRANPQLYDILTNGVLQGRLDFADAKTSCEELANKAADYMADAGWGMMAKQQNFQEIASTEQDAVRAKQKSDKEDGKRGINWVGGEKRGGEGQKLIDVIGDVVAAGHNILNGKPVLSSSAVSNSECSGAMCQTFPKPSDIRDFTKRVIGDKGIKTCNTCGEQKATAGSGLSPVIEEEHIKVLKDLQDVLNTPEPTAEQLQAVSSPMIPVTRGLIEALKEDPEAKVLAHRLASEVALSKVLNKALLARRAILAGMREPNVAVNDKAQTELEKALVMLDREIEQVRMEMELQRSLTNNTALMVINKRVRDQQDTLNSNASDKQHNFEGKQDDLNNSNEGDFYISPDEPIYLDIPDGSGGTGVYNGINTGGSGKNSGGAGALSKYESSDAYADGRATVYRTADGKFVRREGGSLAWRNNNPGNIKMGDFAKSMGAIGVGPGGFAIFPDEATGERAIHALLKTNSYNNLSIAKAMERYAPPKENDTELYIRQITKATGLDRNTSMSSLSDEQRAQFVKAIRKHEGWITGKEVPTN
;
A
#
# COMPACT_ATOMS: atom_id res chain seq x y z
N MET A 1 -60.75 -36.61 14.42
CA MET A 1 -60.07 -37.76 15.04
C MET A 1 -58.69 -37.26 15.47
N ILE A 2 -58.40 -36.90 16.72
CA ILE A 2 -58.96 -37.27 18.04
C ILE A 2 -58.74 -38.75 18.40
N THR A 3 -57.73 -38.98 19.24
CA THR A 3 -57.66 -40.07 20.22
C THR A 3 -56.77 -39.63 21.40
N ASN A 4 -57.43 -39.41 22.54
CA ASN A 4 -57.04 -39.58 23.95
C ASN A 4 -55.54 -39.78 24.28
N LYS A 5 -54.90 -38.98 25.15
CA LYS A 5 -55.14 -38.74 26.60
C LYS A 5 -55.26 -40.02 27.46
N PHE A 6 -54.30 -40.21 28.37
CA PHE A 6 -54.58 -40.49 29.79
C PHE A 6 -53.43 -39.97 30.68
N LYS A 7 -53.65 -39.85 31.99
CA LYS A 7 -52.70 -39.38 33.02
C LYS A 7 -52.84 -40.26 34.30
N LEU A 8 -51.93 -40.02 35.24
CA LEU A 8 -51.78 -40.59 36.60
C LEU A 8 -51.15 -41.99 36.69
N SER A 9 -50.54 -42.43 37.80
CA SER A 9 -49.68 -41.79 38.85
C SER A 9 -49.62 -42.74 40.06
N PHE A 10 -48.43 -43.00 40.62
CA PHE A 10 -48.05 -42.98 42.06
C PHE A 10 -46.80 -43.86 42.39
N LEU A 11 -46.14 -43.49 43.50
CA LEU A 11 -45.20 -44.21 44.41
C LEU A 11 -44.98 -45.73 44.21
N ALA A 12 -43.82 -46.35 44.51
CA ALA A 12 -42.48 -45.92 44.98
C ALA A 12 -41.47 -47.11 44.79
N LEU A 13 -40.33 -47.38 45.48
CA LEU A 13 -39.63 -46.85 46.68
C LEU A 13 -38.16 -47.35 46.70
N LEU A 14 -37.26 -46.68 47.48
CA LEU A 14 -35.84 -47.01 47.79
C LEU A 14 -34.86 -46.97 46.59
N LEU A 15 -33.82 -46.11 46.55
CA LEU A 15 -32.64 -45.91 47.42
C LEU A 15 -31.47 -46.88 47.14
N MET A 16 -30.35 -46.35 46.61
CA MET A 16 -29.01 -46.53 47.19
C MET A 16 -27.96 -45.58 46.57
N SER A 17 -26.89 -45.28 47.32
CA SER A 17 -25.71 -44.45 46.99
C SER A 17 -25.97 -42.99 46.56
N GLY A 18 -25.34 -42.03 47.25
CA GLY A 18 -25.44 -40.60 46.95
C GLY A 18 -24.28 -40.08 46.09
N SER A 19 -24.50 -38.94 45.43
CA SER A 19 -23.46 -38.17 44.74
C SER A 19 -23.81 -36.69 44.77
N TYR A 20 -23.20 -35.94 45.69
CA TYR A 20 -23.25 -34.48 45.64
C TYR A 20 -22.25 -34.00 44.60
N SER A 21 -22.75 -33.42 43.51
CA SER A 21 -21.94 -32.68 42.54
C SER A 21 -22.80 -31.58 41.93
N TYR A 22 -22.45 -30.33 42.22
CA TYR A 22 -23.06 -29.16 41.60
C TYR A 22 -22.66 -29.12 40.11
N ALA A 23 -23.61 -29.38 39.21
CA ALA A 23 -23.36 -29.44 37.76
C ALA A 23 -24.43 -28.72 36.91
N ASP A 24 -25.29 -27.89 37.52
CA ASP A 24 -26.28 -27.05 36.84
C ASP A 24 -25.97 -25.55 37.00
N PHE A 25 -24.83 -25.10 36.47
CA PHE A 25 -24.51 -23.66 36.38
C PHE A 25 -23.60 -23.27 35.19
N PHE A 26 -23.77 -23.89 34.02
CA PHE A 26 -23.06 -23.49 32.79
C PHE A 26 -24.00 -23.28 31.59
N SER A 27 -24.95 -22.36 31.76
CA SER A 27 -25.73 -21.78 30.66
C SER A 27 -25.83 -20.25 30.81
N THR A 28 -24.72 -19.56 30.57
CA THR A 28 -24.70 -18.10 30.32
C THR A 28 -23.34 -17.66 29.75
N ASN A 29 -23.35 -16.80 28.73
CA ASN A 29 -22.26 -15.91 28.32
C ASN A 29 -20.85 -16.49 28.05
N THR A 30 -20.75 -17.59 27.30
CA THR A 30 -19.50 -18.01 26.61
C THR A 30 -19.20 -17.15 25.37
N ASN A 31 -19.21 -15.82 25.53
CA ASN A 31 -18.88 -14.83 24.50
C ASN A 31 -18.19 -13.59 25.11
N LYS A 32 -17.35 -13.78 26.13
CA LYS A 32 -16.39 -12.77 26.59
C LYS A 32 -15.02 -13.10 26.03
N ASP A 33 -14.32 -12.09 25.51
CA ASP A 33 -13.10 -12.29 24.74
C ASP A 33 -11.98 -12.99 25.50
N LEU A 34 -11.23 -13.83 24.79
CA LEU A 34 -9.89 -14.28 25.20
C LEU A 34 -8.85 -13.17 24.96
N SER A 35 -9.16 -11.95 25.40
CA SER A 35 -8.23 -10.82 25.44
C SER A 35 -7.54 -10.81 26.81
N ILE A 36 -6.21 -10.82 26.82
CA ILE A 36 -5.40 -10.61 28.04
C ILE A 36 -5.35 -9.11 28.35
N ASN A 37 -6.53 -8.49 28.42
CA ASN A 37 -6.80 -7.10 28.80
C ASN A 37 -7.62 -7.09 30.12
N GLN A 38 -7.34 -8.02 31.04
CA GLN A 38 -7.88 -7.95 32.39
C GLN A 38 -7.05 -6.95 33.20
N SER A 39 -7.56 -5.73 33.34
CA SER A 39 -7.09 -4.73 34.28
C SER A 39 -7.42 -5.16 35.72
N GLY A 40 -6.66 -6.14 36.24
CA GLY A 40 -6.94 -6.80 37.52
C GLY A 40 -5.72 -7.52 38.11
N SER A 41 -4.88 -6.75 38.79
CA SER A 41 -4.02 -7.09 39.96
C SER A 41 -3.13 -8.35 40.02
N VAL A 42 -3.16 -9.29 39.07
CA VAL A 42 -2.44 -10.58 39.18
C VAL A 42 -1.07 -10.55 38.46
N LEU A 43 -0.83 -9.58 37.58
CA LEU A 43 0.45 -9.36 36.92
C LEU A 43 0.92 -7.93 37.20
N SER A 44 2.21 -7.77 37.56
CA SER A 44 2.82 -6.45 37.66
C SER A 44 3.10 -5.91 36.26
N ASP A 45 2.85 -4.61 36.05
CA ASP A 45 3.07 -3.96 34.75
C ASP A 45 4.51 -4.19 34.23
N ASN A 46 5.52 -4.21 35.10
CA ASN A 46 6.90 -4.49 34.71
C ASN A 46 7.03 -5.86 34.00
N VAL A 47 6.49 -6.94 34.60
CA VAL A 47 6.48 -8.28 33.97
C VAL A 47 5.66 -8.26 32.69
N PHE A 48 4.52 -7.59 32.67
CA PHE A 48 3.62 -7.50 31.50
C PHE A 48 4.30 -6.85 30.29
N TYR A 49 5.03 -5.74 30.45
CA TYR A 49 5.80 -5.15 29.35
C TYR A 49 7.13 -5.88 29.06
N GLN A 50 7.73 -6.58 30.04
CA GLN A 50 8.95 -7.40 29.82
C GLN A 50 8.67 -8.59 28.89
N ILE A 51 7.50 -9.21 28.99
CA ILE A 51 7.06 -10.28 28.06
C ILE A 51 6.50 -9.75 26.73
N GLY A 52 6.60 -8.43 26.49
CA GLY A 52 6.19 -7.78 25.24
C GLY A 52 4.76 -7.23 25.20
N GLY A 53 3.97 -7.40 26.27
CA GLY A 53 2.59 -6.91 26.40
C GLY A 53 1.53 -7.77 25.69
N GLY A 54 0.40 -8.02 26.38
CA GLY A 54 -0.80 -8.60 25.78
C GLY A 54 -0.61 -10.01 25.18
N SER A 55 -1.10 -10.21 23.96
CA SER A 55 -1.07 -11.50 23.24
C SER A 55 0.06 -11.52 22.20
N ALA A 56 0.97 -12.48 22.32
CA ALA A 56 2.03 -12.74 21.33
C ALA A 56 1.49 -13.12 19.94
N VAL A 57 0.21 -13.51 19.82
CA VAL A 57 -0.47 -13.75 18.55
C VAL A 57 -1.33 -12.54 18.19
N MET A 58 -1.09 -11.93 17.03
CA MET A 58 -1.94 -10.86 16.49
C MET A 58 -3.39 -11.35 16.35
N THR A 59 -4.34 -10.52 16.78
CA THR A 59 -5.77 -10.76 16.54
C THR A 59 -6.04 -11.03 15.05
N PRO A 60 -6.76 -12.10 14.69
CA PRO A 60 -7.07 -12.40 13.30
C PRO A 60 -7.93 -11.28 12.68
N PRO A 61 -7.87 -11.06 11.35
CA PRO A 61 -8.72 -10.07 10.68
C PRO A 61 -10.19 -10.30 10.97
N SER A 62 -10.60 -11.57 10.97
CA SER A 62 -11.94 -12.04 11.27
C SER A 62 -11.85 -13.43 11.90
N ARG A 63 -12.72 -13.70 12.87
CA ARG A 63 -12.97 -15.03 13.45
C ARG A 63 -14.06 -15.79 12.68
N LYS A 64 -14.78 -15.12 11.77
CA LYS A 64 -15.75 -15.77 10.86
C LYS A 64 -15.01 -16.49 9.74
N ARG A 65 -15.58 -17.61 9.28
CA ARG A 65 -15.19 -18.19 7.98
C ARG A 65 -15.81 -17.33 6.86
N PRO A 66 -15.06 -16.94 5.83
CA PRO A 66 -15.64 -16.38 4.61
C PRO A 66 -16.63 -17.37 3.99
N HIS A 67 -17.72 -16.85 3.41
CA HIS A 67 -18.66 -17.66 2.62
C HIS A 67 -18.05 -18.04 1.28
N GLU A 68 -18.51 -19.14 0.69
CA GLU A 68 -18.16 -19.51 -0.68
C GLU A 68 -18.67 -18.43 -1.67
N LEU A 69 -17.76 -17.90 -2.50
CA LEU A 69 -18.12 -16.92 -3.52
C LEU A 69 -18.71 -17.64 -4.72
N ALA A 70 -20.04 -17.75 -4.72
CA ALA A 70 -20.80 -18.43 -5.77
C ALA A 70 -20.46 -17.89 -7.17
N LEU A 71 -20.00 -18.79 -8.03
CA LEU A 71 -19.60 -18.48 -9.40
C LEU A 71 -20.86 -18.22 -10.24
N GLY A 72 -21.19 -16.95 -10.45
CA GLY A 72 -22.42 -16.54 -11.15
C GLY A 72 -22.49 -17.02 -12.60
N LEU A 73 -23.69 -16.94 -13.21
CA LEU A 73 -24.01 -17.49 -14.54
C LEU A 73 -23.15 -16.96 -15.72
N GLY A 74 -22.27 -15.98 -15.48
CA GLY A 74 -21.23 -15.55 -16.41
C GLY A 74 -20.03 -16.51 -16.52
N TRP A 75 -19.89 -17.52 -15.65
CA TRP A 75 -18.78 -18.50 -15.63
C TRP A 75 -18.81 -19.53 -16.79
N LYS A 76 -19.24 -19.12 -17.99
CA LYS A 76 -19.21 -19.93 -19.22
C LYS A 76 -17.80 -20.00 -19.84
N ALA A 77 -16.80 -20.32 -19.03
CA ALA A 77 -15.38 -20.44 -19.42
C ALA A 77 -15.09 -21.57 -20.44
N ASN A 78 -16.13 -22.30 -20.87
CA ASN A 78 -16.04 -23.47 -21.75
C ASN A 78 -16.69 -23.26 -23.14
N LEU A 79 -16.98 -22.01 -23.53
CA LEU A 79 -17.48 -21.65 -24.87
C LEU A 79 -16.55 -20.65 -25.57
N MET A 80 -15.25 -20.97 -25.61
CA MET A 80 -14.26 -20.23 -26.41
C MET A 80 -14.64 -20.27 -27.90
N CYS A 81 -15.20 -19.18 -28.42
CA CYS A 81 -15.39 -18.90 -29.86
C CYS A 81 -16.18 -19.96 -30.66
N GLY A 82 -16.94 -20.84 -29.99
CA GLY A 82 -17.51 -22.05 -30.56
C GLY A 82 -19.00 -22.00 -30.97
N ASN A 83 -19.67 -20.86 -30.83
CA ASN A 83 -21.13 -20.73 -31.05
C ASN A 83 -21.51 -20.16 -32.45
N PHE A 84 -20.52 -19.94 -33.33
CA PHE A 84 -20.75 -19.44 -34.68
C PHE A 84 -21.21 -20.55 -35.62
N ASP A 85 -22.20 -20.27 -36.46
CA ASP A 85 -22.64 -21.17 -37.52
C ASP A 85 -22.07 -20.76 -38.88
N ILE A 86 -21.37 -21.71 -39.51
CA ILE A 86 -20.75 -21.54 -40.81
C ILE A 86 -21.78 -21.46 -41.93
N GLN A 87 -22.94 -22.13 -41.80
CA GLN A 87 -23.99 -22.06 -42.83
C GLN A 87 -24.63 -20.67 -42.87
N THR A 88 -24.93 -20.11 -41.70
CA THR A 88 -25.45 -18.76 -41.51
C THR A 88 -24.43 -17.72 -42.00
N THR A 89 -23.17 -17.84 -41.60
CA THR A 89 -22.11 -16.91 -42.05
C THR A 89 -21.96 -16.92 -43.57
N VAL A 90 -21.82 -18.10 -44.20
CA VAL A 90 -21.72 -18.22 -45.67
C VAL A 90 -22.99 -17.73 -46.37
N LYS A 91 -24.18 -18.06 -45.85
CA LYS A 91 -25.47 -17.58 -46.40
C LYS A 91 -25.56 -16.06 -46.42
N ASN A 92 -25.10 -15.38 -45.37
CA ASN A 92 -25.20 -13.93 -45.25
C ASN A 92 -24.13 -13.20 -46.09
N GLN A 93 -22.90 -13.72 -46.16
CA GLN A 93 -21.88 -13.20 -47.08
C GLN A 93 -22.34 -13.36 -48.54
N LEU A 94 -22.93 -14.51 -48.90
CA LEU A 94 -23.56 -14.70 -50.21
C LEU A 94 -24.76 -13.76 -50.42
N ASN A 95 -25.59 -13.48 -49.42
CA ASN A 95 -26.68 -12.50 -49.54
C ASN A 95 -26.15 -11.08 -49.81
N GLY A 96 -25.06 -10.66 -49.15
CA GLY A 96 -24.43 -9.35 -49.43
C GLY A 96 -23.87 -9.27 -50.86
N ILE A 97 -23.28 -10.35 -51.36
CA ILE A 97 -22.91 -10.50 -52.78
C ILE A 97 -24.15 -10.52 -53.69
N THR A 98 -25.28 -11.03 -53.21
CA THR A 98 -26.55 -11.11 -53.96
C THR A 98 -27.22 -9.74 -54.15
N ASP A 99 -26.96 -8.75 -53.29
CA ASP A 99 -27.40 -7.37 -53.56
C ASP A 99 -26.57 -6.74 -54.70
N GLY A 100 -25.27 -7.00 -54.77
CA GLY A 100 -24.47 -6.73 -55.97
C GLY A 100 -24.96 -7.50 -57.21
N PHE A 101 -25.51 -8.70 -57.02
CA PHE A 101 -26.11 -9.49 -58.09
C PHE A 101 -27.46 -8.91 -58.57
N LYS A 102 -28.21 -8.18 -57.73
CA LYS A 102 -29.41 -7.43 -58.15
C LYS A 102 -29.05 -6.23 -59.04
N ASP A 103 -28.02 -5.48 -58.67
CA ASP A 103 -27.47 -4.40 -59.52
C ASP A 103 -26.99 -4.96 -60.87
N LEU A 104 -26.33 -6.13 -60.87
CA LEU A 104 -25.92 -6.81 -62.10
C LEU A 104 -27.10 -7.34 -62.93
N MET A 105 -28.15 -7.87 -62.29
CA MET A 105 -29.37 -8.36 -62.95
C MET A 105 -30.23 -7.24 -63.55
N GLY A 106 -30.05 -5.98 -63.14
CA GLY A 106 -30.78 -4.83 -63.69
C GLY A 106 -30.67 -4.66 -65.22
N ASN A 107 -29.64 -5.25 -65.84
CA ASN A 107 -29.40 -5.21 -67.29
C ASN A 107 -29.41 -6.60 -67.97
N VAL A 108 -29.82 -7.68 -67.31
CA VAL A 108 -29.78 -9.05 -67.89
C VAL A 108 -31.09 -9.80 -67.69
N ILE A 109 -32.15 -9.35 -68.39
CA ILE A 109 -33.40 -10.10 -68.56
C ILE A 109 -33.62 -10.38 -70.06
N GLN A 110 -33.04 -11.48 -70.55
CA GLN A 110 -33.58 -12.38 -71.61
C GLN A 110 -32.49 -13.33 -72.13
N SER A 111 -32.46 -14.59 -71.67
CA SER A 111 -31.93 -15.74 -72.43
C SER A 111 -32.27 -17.11 -71.83
N ALA A 112 -32.65 -18.03 -72.73
CA ALA A 112 -32.54 -19.49 -72.64
C ALA A 112 -33.14 -20.27 -71.43
N THR A 113 -34.39 -20.71 -71.61
CA THR A 113 -34.92 -21.95 -70.98
C THR A 113 -34.21 -23.18 -71.57
N GLY A 114 -33.65 -24.12 -70.77
CA GLY A 114 -32.78 -25.15 -71.39
C GLY A 114 -32.27 -26.40 -70.63
N ALA A 115 -33.06 -27.00 -69.72
CA ALA A 115 -33.08 -28.46 -69.41
C ALA A 115 -31.87 -29.25 -68.81
N VAL A 116 -32.24 -30.37 -68.16
CA VAL A 116 -31.49 -31.58 -67.73
C VAL A 116 -30.56 -31.49 -66.50
N ALA A 117 -30.58 -32.58 -65.71
CA ALA A 117 -29.99 -32.72 -64.39
C ALA A 117 -28.53 -33.20 -64.36
N SER A 118 -27.97 -33.23 -63.14
CA SER A 118 -26.56 -33.46 -62.76
C SER A 118 -25.62 -32.27 -63.03
N MET A 119 -24.68 -32.04 -62.10
CA MET A 119 -23.70 -30.93 -62.07
C MET A 119 -24.25 -29.50 -61.82
N PRO A 120 -24.68 -29.16 -60.58
CA PRO A 120 -24.96 -27.78 -60.18
C PRO A 120 -23.80 -26.80 -60.43
N ALA A 121 -22.55 -27.26 -60.29
CA ALA A 121 -21.36 -26.47 -60.58
C ALA A 121 -21.16 -26.25 -62.10
N MET A 122 -21.00 -27.34 -62.85
CA MET A 122 -20.55 -27.27 -64.25
C MET A 122 -21.61 -26.72 -65.22
N ILE A 123 -22.91 -26.84 -64.89
CA ILE A 123 -23.97 -26.19 -65.67
C ILE A 123 -23.91 -24.68 -65.49
N ILE A 124 -23.79 -24.16 -64.26
CA ILE A 124 -23.64 -22.71 -64.01
C ILE A 124 -22.36 -22.21 -64.69
N GLN A 125 -21.24 -22.96 -64.61
CA GLN A 125 -19.98 -22.60 -65.26
C GLN A 125 -20.08 -22.44 -66.80
N ARG A 126 -21.04 -23.13 -67.45
CA ARG A 126 -21.29 -23.01 -68.89
C ARG A 126 -22.39 -22.00 -69.24
N ALA A 127 -23.43 -21.88 -68.41
CA ALA A 127 -24.56 -20.98 -68.66
C ALA A 127 -24.26 -19.52 -68.26
N ASN A 128 -23.51 -19.32 -67.18
CA ASN A 128 -22.99 -18.03 -66.74
C ASN A 128 -21.68 -18.25 -65.95
N PRO A 129 -20.50 -18.25 -66.61
CA PRO A 129 -19.22 -18.46 -65.93
C PRO A 129 -18.93 -17.41 -64.84
N GLN A 130 -19.44 -16.18 -64.97
CA GLN A 130 -19.29 -15.15 -63.94
C GLN A 130 -20.07 -15.51 -62.67
N LEU A 131 -21.32 -16.00 -62.80
CA LEU A 131 -22.09 -16.49 -61.64
C LEU A 131 -21.42 -17.71 -60.98
N TYR A 132 -20.81 -18.61 -61.76
CA TYR A 132 -20.08 -19.75 -61.18
C TYR A 132 -18.84 -19.31 -60.38
N ASP A 133 -18.07 -18.37 -60.93
CA ASP A 133 -16.91 -17.79 -60.26
C ASP A 133 -17.33 -17.03 -58.99
N ILE A 134 -18.36 -16.18 -59.07
CA ILE A 134 -18.94 -15.46 -57.93
C ILE A 134 -19.44 -16.41 -56.82
N LEU A 135 -20.12 -17.51 -57.16
CA LEU A 135 -20.58 -18.48 -56.17
C LEU A 135 -19.43 -19.28 -55.55
N THR A 136 -18.44 -19.68 -56.35
CA THR A 136 -17.31 -20.50 -55.89
C THR A 136 -16.37 -19.66 -55.01
N ASN A 137 -16.03 -18.46 -55.47
CA ASN A 137 -15.21 -17.50 -54.73
C ASN A 137 -15.96 -16.90 -53.54
N GLY A 138 -17.28 -16.69 -53.63
CA GLY A 138 -18.11 -16.25 -52.51
C GLY A 138 -18.24 -17.27 -51.38
N VAL A 139 -18.37 -18.57 -51.70
CA VAL A 139 -18.33 -19.65 -50.70
C VAL A 139 -16.93 -19.80 -50.10
N LEU A 140 -15.86 -19.62 -50.90
CA LEU A 140 -14.49 -19.61 -50.41
C LEU A 140 -14.23 -18.43 -49.48
N GLN A 141 -14.62 -17.22 -49.87
CA GLN A 141 -14.48 -16.00 -49.07
C GLN A 141 -15.26 -16.13 -47.76
N GLY A 142 -16.53 -16.56 -47.79
CA GLY A 142 -17.31 -16.76 -46.57
C GLY A 142 -16.74 -17.82 -45.61
N ARG A 143 -15.91 -18.76 -46.09
CA ARG A 143 -15.13 -19.68 -45.25
C ARG A 143 -13.86 -19.04 -44.69
N LEU A 144 -13.17 -18.21 -45.49
CA LEU A 144 -12.01 -17.45 -45.05
C LEU A 144 -12.40 -16.40 -44.00
N ASP A 145 -13.47 -15.65 -44.22
CA ASP A 145 -14.02 -14.66 -43.29
C ASP A 145 -14.46 -15.32 -41.97
N PHE A 146 -15.09 -16.50 -42.03
CA PHE A 146 -15.44 -17.29 -40.85
C PHE A 146 -14.20 -17.77 -40.08
N ALA A 147 -13.15 -18.21 -40.80
CA ALA A 147 -11.89 -18.64 -40.20
C ALA A 147 -11.12 -17.46 -39.57
N ASP A 148 -11.05 -16.30 -40.23
CA ASP A 148 -10.48 -15.06 -39.69
C ASP A 148 -11.28 -14.54 -38.48
N ALA A 149 -12.61 -14.59 -38.53
CA ALA A 149 -13.45 -14.21 -37.39
C ALA A 149 -13.21 -15.11 -36.17
N LYS A 150 -13.24 -16.44 -36.36
CA LYS A 150 -12.91 -17.41 -35.31
C LYS A 150 -11.49 -17.22 -34.78
N THR A 151 -10.51 -17.10 -35.67
CA THR A 151 -9.10 -16.87 -35.32
C THR A 151 -8.93 -15.58 -34.54
N SER A 152 -9.59 -14.48 -34.92
CA SER A 152 -9.50 -13.21 -34.19
C SER A 152 -10.11 -13.27 -32.78
N CYS A 153 -11.14 -14.10 -32.57
CA CYS A 153 -11.69 -14.38 -31.25
C CYS A 153 -10.71 -15.24 -30.40
N GLU A 154 -10.07 -16.24 -31.00
CA GLU A 154 -9.05 -17.09 -30.35
C GLU A 154 -7.75 -16.31 -30.06
N GLU A 155 -7.33 -15.43 -30.97
CA GLU A 155 -6.21 -14.50 -30.76
C GLU A 155 -6.50 -13.44 -29.70
N LEU A 156 -7.74 -12.95 -29.58
CA LEU A 156 -8.13 -12.05 -28.49
C LEU A 156 -8.02 -12.74 -27.12
N ALA A 157 -8.30 -14.04 -27.05
CA ALA A 157 -8.10 -14.83 -25.83
C ALA A 157 -6.62 -15.07 -25.53
N ASN A 158 -5.82 -15.43 -26.54
CA ASN A 158 -4.41 -15.80 -26.35
C ASN A 158 -3.49 -14.57 -26.17
N LYS A 159 -3.63 -13.54 -27.01
CA LYS A 159 -2.72 -12.37 -27.03
C LYS A 159 -3.00 -11.37 -25.90
N ALA A 160 -4.09 -11.50 -25.15
CA ALA A 160 -4.39 -10.60 -24.03
C ALA A 160 -3.32 -10.65 -22.91
N ALA A 161 -2.61 -11.77 -22.77
CA ALA A 161 -1.55 -11.94 -21.79
C ALA A 161 -0.21 -11.27 -22.18
N ASP A 162 0.11 -11.19 -23.47
CA ASP A 162 1.43 -10.78 -23.96
C ASP A 162 1.67 -9.25 -23.97
N TYR A 163 0.61 -8.44 -23.94
CA TYR A 163 0.73 -6.97 -24.07
C TYR A 163 1.02 -6.28 -22.73
N MET A 164 2.26 -5.78 -22.58
CA MET A 164 2.78 -5.15 -21.36
C MET A 164 2.20 -3.76 -21.00
N ALA A 165 1.09 -3.31 -21.61
CA ALA A 165 0.56 -1.94 -21.50
C ALA A 165 -0.96 -1.90 -21.23
N ASP A 166 -1.52 -0.70 -21.07
CA ASP A 166 -2.95 -0.48 -20.76
C ASP A 166 -3.91 -1.06 -21.82
N ALA A 167 -3.41 -1.26 -23.05
CA ALA A 167 -4.11 -1.96 -24.12
C ALA A 167 -4.65 -3.35 -23.71
N GLY A 168 -3.99 -4.06 -22.78
CA GLY A 168 -4.46 -5.37 -22.29
C GLY A 168 -5.87 -5.33 -21.68
N TRP A 169 -6.23 -4.26 -20.97
CA TRP A 169 -7.58 -4.08 -20.42
C TRP A 169 -8.63 -3.85 -21.50
N GLY A 170 -8.26 -3.14 -22.58
CA GLY A 170 -9.12 -2.98 -23.75
C GLY A 170 -9.30 -4.29 -24.53
N MET A 171 -8.22 -5.05 -24.72
CA MET A 171 -8.28 -6.38 -25.35
C MET A 171 -9.17 -7.34 -24.56
N MET A 172 -9.09 -7.35 -23.22
CA MET A 172 -9.97 -8.15 -22.37
C MET A 172 -11.45 -7.73 -22.46
N ALA A 173 -11.74 -6.42 -22.53
CA ALA A 173 -13.11 -5.95 -22.76
C ALA A 173 -13.64 -6.32 -24.15
N LYS A 174 -12.79 -6.26 -25.19
CA LYS A 174 -13.12 -6.77 -26.54
C LYS A 174 -13.38 -8.27 -26.54
N GLN A 175 -12.56 -9.05 -25.85
CA GLN A 175 -12.73 -10.51 -25.70
C GLN A 175 -14.07 -10.85 -25.02
N GLN A 176 -14.35 -10.27 -23.84
CA GLN A 176 -15.61 -10.51 -23.13
C GLN A 176 -16.82 -10.05 -23.96
N ASN A 177 -16.70 -8.94 -24.69
CA ASN A 177 -17.78 -8.47 -25.56
C ASN A 177 -18.00 -9.39 -26.78
N PHE A 178 -16.94 -9.84 -27.44
CA PHE A 178 -17.05 -10.78 -28.56
C PHE A 178 -17.69 -12.10 -28.09
N GLN A 179 -17.32 -12.61 -26.91
CA GLN A 179 -17.98 -13.78 -26.30
C GLN A 179 -19.48 -13.54 -26.04
N GLU A 180 -19.86 -12.37 -25.53
CA GLU A 180 -21.26 -12.02 -25.29
C GLU A 180 -22.05 -11.88 -26.60
N ILE A 181 -21.47 -11.19 -27.60
CA ILE A 181 -22.05 -11.05 -28.94
C ILE A 181 -22.20 -12.42 -29.61
N ALA A 182 -21.18 -13.27 -29.58
CA ALA A 182 -21.19 -14.61 -30.15
C ALA A 182 -22.23 -15.55 -29.53
N SER A 183 -22.73 -15.24 -28.32
CA SER A 183 -23.84 -15.95 -27.71
C SER A 183 -25.22 -15.60 -28.27
N THR A 184 -25.31 -14.54 -29.11
CA THR A 184 -26.57 -14.01 -29.68
C THR A 184 -26.55 -13.83 -31.20
N GLU A 185 -25.38 -13.55 -31.80
CA GLU A 185 -25.15 -13.49 -33.24
C GLU A 185 -24.37 -14.74 -33.67
N GLN A 186 -24.98 -15.56 -34.53
CA GLN A 186 -24.39 -16.81 -35.02
C GLN A 186 -23.46 -16.57 -36.23
N ASP A 187 -23.55 -15.40 -36.85
CA ASP A 187 -22.70 -15.00 -37.97
C ASP A 187 -21.36 -14.45 -37.47
N ALA A 188 -20.26 -15.16 -37.76
CA ALA A 188 -18.95 -14.82 -37.24
C ALA A 188 -18.46 -13.43 -37.74
N VAL A 189 -18.85 -13.04 -38.95
CA VAL A 189 -18.42 -11.78 -39.59
C VAL A 189 -19.18 -10.60 -39.00
N ARG A 190 -20.51 -10.70 -38.83
CA ARG A 190 -21.26 -9.66 -38.11
C ARG A 190 -20.89 -9.58 -36.64
N ALA A 191 -20.60 -10.71 -35.98
CA ALA A 191 -20.12 -10.72 -34.60
C ALA A 191 -18.79 -9.96 -34.46
N LYS A 192 -17.82 -10.21 -35.36
CA LYS A 192 -16.57 -9.46 -35.45
C LYS A 192 -16.80 -7.97 -35.68
N GLN A 193 -17.51 -7.61 -36.75
CA GLN A 193 -17.82 -6.21 -37.08
C GLN A 193 -18.53 -5.45 -35.95
N LYS A 194 -19.39 -6.13 -35.17
CA LYS A 194 -20.06 -5.53 -34.01
C LYS A 194 -19.08 -5.34 -32.84
N SER A 195 -18.25 -6.35 -32.55
CA SER A 195 -17.22 -6.26 -31.51
C SER A 195 -16.21 -5.13 -31.80
N ASP A 196 -15.76 -5.02 -33.05
CA ASP A 196 -14.83 -3.98 -33.51
C ASP A 196 -15.44 -2.58 -33.40
N LYS A 197 -16.71 -2.39 -33.81
CA LYS A 197 -17.45 -1.12 -33.65
C LYS A 197 -17.65 -0.71 -32.19
N GLU A 198 -17.71 -1.68 -31.29
CA GLU A 198 -17.92 -1.44 -29.86
C GLU A 198 -16.61 -1.18 -29.09
N ASP A 199 -15.41 -1.41 -29.67
CA ASP A 199 -14.06 -1.05 -29.16
C ASP A 199 -13.77 -1.29 -27.65
N GLY A 200 -14.49 -2.20 -26.98
CA GLY A 200 -14.39 -2.39 -25.52
C GLY A 200 -15.20 -1.38 -24.66
N LYS A 201 -16.05 -0.55 -25.28
CA LYS A 201 -16.99 0.41 -24.65
C LYS A 201 -17.92 -0.23 -23.62
N ARG A 202 -18.21 -1.54 -23.73
CA ARG A 202 -19.09 -2.26 -22.80
C ARG A 202 -18.42 -2.64 -21.48
N GLY A 203 -17.10 -2.44 -21.35
CA GLY A 203 -16.36 -2.73 -20.11
C GLY A 203 -16.18 -4.23 -19.85
N ILE A 204 -15.39 -4.54 -18.83
CA ILE A 204 -15.29 -5.90 -18.29
C ILE A 204 -16.31 -6.13 -17.17
N ASN A 205 -16.66 -7.38 -16.93
CA ASN A 205 -17.17 -7.81 -15.63
C ASN A 205 -16.03 -7.64 -14.60
N TRP A 206 -16.31 -6.94 -13.50
CA TRP A 206 -15.37 -6.70 -12.42
C TRP A 206 -15.90 -7.25 -11.10
N VAL A 207 -15.32 -6.83 -9.97
CA VAL A 207 -15.73 -7.16 -8.60
C VAL A 207 -17.26 -7.24 -8.45
N GLY A 208 -17.76 -8.37 -7.96
CA GLY A 208 -19.19 -8.64 -7.77
C GLY A 208 -20.02 -8.78 -9.05
N GLY A 209 -19.39 -8.82 -10.23
CA GLY A 209 -20.04 -8.89 -11.53
C GLY A 209 -20.49 -7.54 -12.12
N GLU A 210 -20.23 -6.40 -11.46
CA GLU A 210 -20.55 -5.09 -12.03
C GLU A 210 -19.68 -4.79 -13.27
N LYS A 211 -20.28 -4.23 -14.32
CA LYS A 211 -19.51 -3.72 -15.47
C LYS A 211 -18.68 -2.49 -15.06
N ARG A 212 -17.41 -2.46 -15.48
CA ARG A 212 -16.45 -1.38 -15.19
C ARG A 212 -15.57 -1.05 -16.39
N GLY A 213 -15.07 0.19 -16.41
CA GLY A 213 -14.08 0.68 -17.38
C GLY A 213 -14.64 1.12 -18.73
N GLY A 214 -15.89 0.80 -19.04
CA GLY A 214 -16.55 1.18 -20.28
C GLY A 214 -17.03 2.64 -20.37
N GLU A 215 -17.81 2.90 -21.42
CA GLU A 215 -18.49 4.15 -21.70
C GLU A 215 -19.68 4.34 -20.74
N GLY A 216 -19.80 5.53 -20.13
CA GLY A 216 -20.75 5.79 -19.03
C GLY A 216 -20.48 5.04 -17.71
N GLN A 217 -19.48 4.14 -17.65
CA GLN A 217 -19.18 3.32 -16.48
C GLN A 217 -18.10 3.94 -15.57
N LYS A 218 -18.17 3.60 -14.28
CA LYS A 218 -17.10 3.86 -13.30
C LYS A 218 -15.76 3.27 -13.79
N LEU A 219 -14.67 3.94 -13.42
CA LEU A 219 -13.31 3.44 -13.61
C LEU A 219 -13.12 2.08 -12.89
N ILE A 220 -12.24 1.24 -13.43
CA ILE A 220 -11.72 0.06 -12.71
C ILE A 220 -10.65 0.59 -11.75
N ASP A 221 -10.99 0.80 -10.48
CA ASP A 221 -10.03 1.17 -9.43
C ASP A 221 -9.35 -0.12 -8.94
N VAL A 222 -8.23 -0.51 -9.57
CA VAL A 222 -7.69 -1.88 -9.43
C VAL A 222 -7.33 -2.22 -7.98
N ILE A 223 -6.66 -1.33 -7.27
CA ILE A 223 -6.33 -1.55 -5.85
C ILE A 223 -7.57 -1.28 -4.99
N GLY A 224 -8.29 -0.19 -5.26
CA GLY A 224 -9.40 0.27 -4.44
C GLY A 224 -10.59 -0.70 -4.35
N ASP A 225 -11.12 -1.15 -5.49
CA ASP A 225 -12.27 -2.06 -5.53
C ASP A 225 -11.90 -3.43 -4.92
N VAL A 226 -10.68 -3.91 -5.12
CA VAL A 226 -10.20 -5.23 -4.64
C VAL A 226 -9.96 -5.22 -3.13
N VAL A 227 -9.42 -4.12 -2.58
CA VAL A 227 -9.27 -3.93 -1.12
C VAL A 227 -10.64 -3.88 -0.43
N ALA A 228 -11.60 -3.17 -1.01
CA ALA A 228 -12.97 -3.10 -0.49
C ALA A 228 -13.66 -4.48 -0.55
N ALA A 229 -13.51 -5.21 -1.67
CA ALA A 229 -13.99 -6.58 -1.82
C ALA A 229 -13.41 -7.51 -0.75
N GLY A 230 -12.08 -7.47 -0.55
CA GLY A 230 -11.37 -8.30 0.41
C GLY A 230 -11.78 -8.05 1.87
N HIS A 231 -12.04 -6.80 2.23
CA HIS A 231 -12.61 -6.43 3.54
C HIS A 231 -13.99 -7.05 3.75
N ASN A 232 -14.89 -6.93 2.75
CA ASN A 232 -16.21 -7.55 2.81
C ASN A 232 -16.13 -9.08 2.92
N ILE A 233 -15.31 -9.72 2.09
CA ILE A 233 -15.07 -11.18 2.09
C ILE A 233 -14.60 -11.65 3.49
N LEU A 234 -13.62 -10.98 4.09
CA LEU A 234 -13.09 -11.34 5.41
C LEU A 234 -14.13 -11.15 6.52
N ASN A 235 -14.95 -10.10 6.46
CA ASN A 235 -16.02 -9.86 7.43
C ASN A 235 -17.29 -10.71 7.21
N GLY A 236 -17.34 -11.48 6.13
CA GLY A 236 -18.49 -12.30 5.72
C GLY A 236 -19.65 -11.49 5.12
N LYS A 237 -19.40 -10.26 4.67
CA LYS A 237 -20.37 -9.37 4.01
C LYS A 237 -20.43 -9.64 2.49
N PRO A 238 -21.52 -9.27 1.79
CA PRO A 238 -21.55 -9.26 0.32
C PRO A 238 -20.43 -8.40 -0.26
N VAL A 239 -19.80 -8.85 -1.34
CA VAL A 239 -18.58 -8.25 -1.92
C VAL A 239 -18.73 -6.75 -2.22
N LEU A 240 -19.91 -6.33 -2.70
CA LEU A 240 -20.25 -4.95 -3.07
C LEU A 240 -20.86 -4.13 -1.92
N SER A 241 -20.84 -4.63 -0.68
CA SER A 241 -21.37 -3.91 0.48
C SER A 241 -20.59 -2.61 0.71
N SER A 242 -21.31 -1.50 0.92
CA SER A 242 -20.73 -0.19 1.30
C SER A 242 -21.01 0.20 2.75
N SER A 243 -21.78 -0.61 3.48
CA SER A 243 -22.15 -0.35 4.87
C SER A 243 -21.01 -0.68 5.85
N ALA A 244 -21.08 -0.07 7.04
CA ALA A 244 -20.20 -0.45 8.14
C ALA A 244 -20.55 -1.85 8.65
N VAL A 245 -19.55 -2.59 9.13
CA VAL A 245 -19.78 -3.77 9.97
C VAL A 245 -20.28 -3.28 11.32
N SER A 246 -21.47 -3.73 11.75
CA SER A 246 -22.02 -3.31 13.04
C SER A 246 -21.26 -3.93 14.22
N ASN A 247 -21.30 -3.29 15.39
CA ASN A 247 -20.53 -3.73 16.56
C ASN A 247 -20.86 -5.17 17.00
N SER A 248 -22.11 -5.63 16.81
CA SER A 248 -22.54 -7.00 17.11
C SER A 248 -22.16 -8.02 16.02
N GLU A 249 -21.90 -7.57 14.79
CA GLU A 249 -21.37 -8.41 13.71
C GLU A 249 -19.84 -8.42 13.67
N CYS A 250 -19.18 -7.43 14.29
CA CYS A 250 -17.74 -7.28 14.23
C CYS A 250 -17.04 -8.35 15.09
N SER A 251 -16.12 -9.10 14.49
CA SER A 251 -15.48 -10.24 15.14
C SER A 251 -14.05 -10.42 14.66
N GLY A 252 -13.19 -9.43 14.92
CA GLY A 252 -11.77 -9.46 14.56
C GLY A 252 -11.19 -8.09 14.26
N ALA A 253 -9.87 -8.03 14.06
CA ALA A 253 -9.14 -6.78 13.92
C ALA A 253 -9.53 -5.96 12.67
N MET A 254 -10.12 -6.59 11.64
CA MET A 254 -10.47 -5.92 10.38
C MET A 254 -11.54 -4.85 10.60
N CYS A 255 -12.71 -5.24 11.13
CA CYS A 255 -13.82 -4.31 11.40
C CYS A 255 -13.53 -3.36 12.58
N GLN A 256 -12.68 -3.77 13.53
CA GLN A 256 -12.23 -2.89 14.63
C GLN A 256 -11.32 -1.76 14.12
N THR A 257 -10.45 -2.05 13.15
CA THR A 257 -9.51 -1.05 12.58
C THR A 257 -10.13 -0.25 11.43
N PHE A 258 -11.00 -0.87 10.65
CA PHE A 258 -11.67 -0.31 9.49
C PHE A 258 -13.17 -0.67 9.52
N PRO A 259 -14.03 0.16 10.12
CA PRO A 259 -15.46 -0.14 10.25
C PRO A 259 -16.17 -0.35 8.90
N LYS A 260 -15.78 0.41 7.85
CA LYS A 260 -16.33 0.30 6.50
C LYS A 260 -15.26 -0.13 5.48
N PRO A 261 -15.66 -0.77 4.37
CA PRO A 261 -14.76 -1.06 3.25
C PRO A 261 -14.22 0.20 2.54
N SER A 262 -14.87 1.38 2.71
CA SER A 262 -14.30 2.67 2.29
C SER A 262 -13.00 3.00 3.02
N ASP A 263 -12.92 2.70 4.31
CA ASP A 263 -11.89 3.26 5.19
C ASP A 263 -10.54 2.60 4.90
N ILE A 264 -10.56 1.28 4.68
CA ILE A 264 -9.41 0.49 4.24
C ILE A 264 -9.04 0.74 2.77
N ARG A 265 -10.03 0.98 1.90
CA ARG A 265 -9.80 1.39 0.51
C ARG A 265 -9.02 2.70 0.49
N ASP A 266 -9.51 3.73 1.18
CA ASP A 266 -8.96 5.08 1.12
C ASP A 266 -7.61 5.16 1.85
N PHE A 267 -7.42 4.39 2.94
CA PHE A 267 -6.09 4.13 3.51
C PHE A 267 -5.12 3.51 2.49
N THR A 268 -5.52 2.41 1.82
CA THR A 268 -4.59 1.69 0.92
C THR A 268 -4.25 2.52 -0.31
N LYS A 269 -5.25 3.19 -0.92
CA LYS A 269 -5.05 4.14 -2.02
C LYS A 269 -4.14 5.31 -1.61
N ARG A 270 -4.19 5.76 -0.35
CA ARG A 270 -3.29 6.81 0.17
C ARG A 270 -1.85 6.32 0.34
N VAL A 271 -1.63 5.07 0.79
CA VAL A 271 -0.28 4.54 1.02
C VAL A 271 0.40 4.22 -0.31
N ILE A 272 -0.15 3.32 -1.12
CA ILE A 272 0.50 2.78 -2.34
C ILE A 272 -0.02 3.36 -3.66
N GLY A 273 -1.05 4.21 -3.63
CA GLY A 273 -1.67 4.79 -4.83
C GLY A 273 -2.75 3.90 -5.45
N ASP A 274 -3.24 4.29 -6.62
CA ASP A 274 -4.17 3.48 -7.43
C ASP A 274 -4.18 3.91 -8.91
N LYS A 275 -4.67 3.03 -9.78
CA LYS A 275 -4.97 3.31 -11.19
C LYS A 275 -6.45 3.06 -11.44
N GLY A 276 -7.18 4.12 -11.80
CA GLY A 276 -8.53 4.05 -12.32
C GLY A 276 -8.49 3.86 -13.83
N ILE A 277 -8.79 2.65 -14.29
CA ILE A 277 -8.57 2.20 -15.68
C ILE A 277 -9.86 2.26 -16.51
N LYS A 278 -9.69 2.54 -17.82
CA LYS A 278 -10.72 2.51 -18.87
C LYS A 278 -10.40 1.45 -19.92
N THR A 279 -11.43 0.90 -20.56
CA THR A 279 -11.34 -0.25 -21.50
C THR A 279 -11.55 0.11 -22.97
N CYS A 280 -11.79 1.38 -23.30
CA CYS A 280 -11.83 1.84 -24.69
C CYS A 280 -11.20 3.22 -24.84
N ASN A 281 -10.71 3.52 -26.03
CA ASN A 281 -10.00 4.77 -26.30
C ASN A 281 -10.93 6.00 -26.25
N THR A 282 -12.23 5.82 -26.48
CA THR A 282 -13.24 6.88 -26.41
C THR A 282 -13.95 6.96 -25.04
N CYS A 283 -13.52 6.18 -24.04
CA CYS A 283 -14.26 6.02 -22.78
C CYS A 283 -14.01 7.16 -21.76
N GLY A 284 -13.27 8.20 -22.15
CA GLY A 284 -12.77 9.27 -21.28
C GLY A 284 -11.36 8.98 -20.74
N GLU A 285 -10.78 9.96 -20.04
CA GLU A 285 -9.42 9.87 -19.50
C GLU A 285 -9.29 8.82 -18.39
N GLN A 286 -8.10 8.20 -18.31
CA GLN A 286 -7.70 7.37 -17.17
C GLN A 286 -7.21 8.25 -16.02
N LYS A 287 -7.27 7.75 -14.78
CA LYS A 287 -6.82 8.49 -13.59
C LYS A 287 -5.79 7.70 -12.78
N ALA A 288 -4.62 8.29 -12.58
CA ALA A 288 -3.64 7.78 -11.63
C ALA A 288 -3.68 8.58 -10.32
N THR A 289 -3.57 7.90 -9.19
CA THR A 289 -3.37 8.48 -7.86
C THR A 289 -2.04 7.99 -7.33
N ALA A 290 -1.11 8.90 -7.04
CA ALA A 290 0.19 8.53 -6.45
C ALA A 290 0.04 8.15 -4.96
N GLY A 291 0.80 7.14 -4.52
CA GLY A 291 0.93 6.81 -3.10
C GLY A 291 1.77 7.84 -2.35
N SER A 292 1.50 8.00 -1.06
CA SER A 292 2.24 8.87 -0.14
C SER A 292 3.15 8.12 0.84
N GLY A 293 3.12 6.79 0.82
CA GLY A 293 3.83 5.92 1.76
C GLY A 293 3.17 5.85 3.14
N LEU A 294 3.78 5.12 4.07
CA LEU A 294 3.29 5.00 5.46
C LEU A 294 3.71 6.18 6.34
N SER A 295 4.87 6.82 6.10
CA SER A 295 5.41 7.87 6.99
C SER A 295 4.45 9.04 7.25
N PRO A 296 3.75 9.64 6.25
CA PRO A 296 2.79 10.71 6.51
C PRO A 296 1.55 10.23 7.27
N VAL A 297 1.23 8.93 7.20
CA VAL A 297 0.12 8.32 7.95
C VAL A 297 0.54 8.03 9.39
N ILE A 298 1.82 7.71 9.63
CA ILE A 298 2.41 7.59 10.98
C ILE A 298 2.41 8.95 11.67
N GLU A 299 2.82 10.01 10.98
CA GLU A 299 2.82 11.39 11.50
C GLU A 299 1.41 11.85 11.92
N GLU A 300 0.41 11.66 11.05
CA GLU A 300 -0.99 11.93 11.40
C GLU A 300 -1.53 11.07 12.55
N GLU A 301 -1.13 9.80 12.64
CA GLU A 301 -1.54 8.91 13.74
C GLU A 301 -0.87 9.32 15.05
N HIS A 302 0.38 9.77 15.01
CA HIS A 302 1.13 10.27 16.15
C HIS A 302 0.51 11.55 16.71
N ILE A 303 0.18 12.52 15.87
CA ILE A 303 -0.52 13.76 16.28
C ILE A 303 -1.89 13.46 16.92
N LYS A 304 -2.59 12.39 16.49
CA LYS A 304 -3.84 11.93 17.14
C LYS A 304 -3.56 11.30 18.50
N VAL A 305 -2.63 10.34 18.56
CA VAL A 305 -2.26 9.65 19.82
C VAL A 305 -1.71 10.63 20.85
N LEU A 306 -1.01 11.70 20.46
CA LEU A 306 -0.57 12.76 21.38
C LEU A 306 -1.76 13.50 22.02
N LYS A 307 -2.81 13.81 21.25
CA LYS A 307 -4.03 14.45 21.75
C LYS A 307 -4.78 13.51 22.68
N ASP A 308 -5.04 12.29 22.23
CA ASP A 308 -5.69 11.24 23.03
C ASP A 308 -4.91 10.98 24.34
N LEU A 309 -3.57 11.00 24.31
CA LEU A 309 -2.70 10.78 25.47
C LEU A 309 -2.63 11.98 26.41
N GLN A 310 -2.67 13.21 25.90
CA GLN A 310 -2.81 14.41 26.74
C GLN A 310 -4.15 14.38 27.49
N ASP A 311 -5.24 14.03 26.81
CA ASP A 311 -6.57 13.94 27.44
C ASP A 311 -6.63 12.81 28.49
N VAL A 312 -5.97 11.67 28.23
CA VAL A 312 -5.80 10.56 29.20
C VAL A 312 -4.94 10.96 30.40
N LEU A 313 -3.83 11.67 30.20
CA LEU A 313 -2.96 12.14 31.28
C LEU A 313 -3.66 13.15 32.19
N ASN A 314 -4.50 14.01 31.63
CA ASN A 314 -5.25 15.02 32.39
C ASN A 314 -6.61 14.50 32.92
N THR A 315 -7.05 13.30 32.54
CA THR A 315 -8.22 12.63 33.15
C THR A 315 -7.80 11.96 34.47
N PRO A 316 -8.45 12.22 35.63
CA PRO A 316 -8.08 11.60 36.91
C PRO A 316 -8.19 10.07 36.89
N GLU A 317 -9.34 9.54 36.44
CA GLU A 317 -9.57 8.11 36.23
C GLU A 317 -9.92 7.82 34.76
N PRO A 318 -8.95 7.46 33.90
CA PRO A 318 -9.23 7.10 32.51
C PRO A 318 -10.14 5.87 32.40
N THR A 319 -11.11 5.91 31.48
CA THR A 319 -11.95 4.76 31.15
C THR A 319 -11.22 3.74 30.29
N ALA A 320 -11.78 2.52 30.17
CA ALA A 320 -11.23 1.48 29.31
C ALA A 320 -11.19 1.92 27.83
N GLU A 321 -12.16 2.70 27.37
CA GLU A 321 -12.24 3.25 26.01
C GLU A 321 -11.14 4.31 25.77
N GLN A 322 -10.90 5.19 26.74
CA GLN A 322 -9.82 6.19 26.65
C GLN A 322 -8.44 5.50 26.62
N LEU A 323 -8.20 4.53 27.51
CA LEU A 323 -6.97 3.72 27.49
C LEU A 323 -6.82 2.92 26.18
N GLN A 324 -7.92 2.39 25.65
CA GLN A 324 -7.92 1.69 24.36
C GLN A 324 -7.67 2.63 23.16
N ALA A 325 -8.06 3.91 23.25
CA ALA A 325 -7.75 4.92 22.24
C ALA A 325 -6.24 5.21 22.18
N VAL A 326 -5.54 5.30 23.33
CA VAL A 326 -4.08 5.47 23.38
C VAL A 326 -3.28 4.16 23.25
N SER A 327 -3.95 3.01 23.15
CA SER A 327 -3.32 1.69 22.99
C SER A 327 -3.09 1.31 21.52
N SER A 328 -2.19 0.35 21.29
CA SER A 328 -2.09 -0.41 20.05
C SER A 328 -2.14 -1.93 20.31
N PRO A 329 -2.34 -2.78 19.28
CA PRO A 329 -2.34 -4.24 19.45
C PRO A 329 -1.01 -4.86 19.91
N MET A 330 0.10 -4.11 19.86
CA MET A 330 1.44 -4.54 20.32
C MET A 330 1.96 -3.72 21.50
N ILE A 331 1.26 -2.64 21.87
CA ILE A 331 1.58 -1.72 22.97
C ILE A 331 0.24 -1.35 23.64
N PRO A 332 -0.36 -2.27 24.43
CA PRO A 332 -1.48 -1.93 25.29
C PRO A 332 -1.01 -0.92 26.35
N VAL A 333 -1.75 0.17 26.54
CA VAL A 333 -1.46 1.20 27.54
C VAL A 333 -2.33 0.95 28.77
N THR A 334 -1.69 0.49 29.85
CA THR A 334 -2.33 0.21 31.13
C THR A 334 -2.57 1.48 31.95
N ARG A 335 -3.53 1.43 32.88
CA ARG A 335 -3.70 2.52 33.88
C ARG A 335 -2.42 2.73 34.70
N GLY A 336 -1.74 1.64 35.10
CA GLY A 336 -0.48 1.70 35.84
C GLY A 336 0.67 2.37 35.06
N LEU A 337 0.71 2.24 33.73
CA LEU A 337 1.64 2.99 32.88
C LEU A 337 1.27 4.48 32.80
N ILE A 338 -0.02 4.82 32.73
CA ILE A 338 -0.46 6.23 32.75
C ILE A 338 -0.14 6.88 34.10
N GLU A 339 -0.43 6.22 35.23
CA GLU A 339 -0.04 6.70 36.57
C GLU A 339 1.48 6.90 36.67
N ALA A 340 2.26 5.90 36.25
CA ALA A 340 3.72 5.98 36.22
C ALA A 340 4.23 7.13 35.33
N LEU A 341 3.49 7.48 34.28
CA LEU A 341 3.80 8.58 33.38
C LEU A 341 3.35 9.96 33.90
N LYS A 342 2.39 10.02 34.84
CA LYS A 342 2.03 11.26 35.57
C LYS A 342 3.01 11.57 36.70
N GLU A 343 3.49 10.54 37.40
CA GLU A 343 4.43 10.67 38.52
C GLU A 343 5.86 11.02 38.09
N ASP A 344 6.19 10.86 36.80
CA ASP A 344 7.54 11.07 36.29
C ASP A 344 7.81 12.55 35.89
N PRO A 345 8.84 13.23 36.42
CA PRO A 345 9.17 14.62 36.06
C PRO A 345 9.53 14.82 34.56
N GLU A 346 9.84 13.74 33.83
CA GLU A 346 10.14 13.73 32.40
C GLU A 346 8.90 13.36 31.54
N ALA A 347 7.70 13.33 32.16
CA ALA A 347 6.42 12.93 31.57
C ALA A 347 6.21 13.36 30.12
N LYS A 348 6.50 14.62 29.78
CA LYS A 348 6.29 15.18 28.43
C LYS A 348 7.12 14.45 27.36
N VAL A 349 8.38 14.14 27.66
CA VAL A 349 9.31 13.45 26.75
C VAL A 349 8.89 11.99 26.59
N LEU A 350 8.51 11.36 27.70
CA LEU A 350 8.13 9.96 27.78
C LEU A 350 6.76 9.71 27.10
N ALA A 351 5.83 10.66 27.23
CA ALA A 351 4.54 10.66 26.54
C ALA A 351 4.71 10.85 25.03
N HIS A 352 5.55 11.80 24.59
CA HIS A 352 5.92 11.97 23.19
C HIS A 352 6.48 10.68 22.59
N ARG A 353 7.42 10.05 23.30
CA ARG A 353 8.06 8.81 22.86
C ARG A 353 7.06 7.64 22.81
N LEU A 354 6.26 7.43 23.86
CA LEU A 354 5.21 6.40 23.90
C LEU A 354 4.19 6.58 22.77
N ALA A 355 3.74 7.82 22.52
CA ALA A 355 2.83 8.13 21.42
C ALA A 355 3.42 7.81 20.04
N SER A 356 4.74 7.98 19.86
CA SER A 356 5.43 7.59 18.61
C SER A 356 5.42 6.05 18.41
N GLU A 357 5.73 5.28 19.47
CA GLU A 357 5.75 3.81 19.40
C GLU A 357 4.34 3.23 19.16
N VAL A 358 3.32 3.77 19.83
CA VAL A 358 1.91 3.42 19.64
C VAL A 358 1.45 3.72 18.21
N ALA A 359 1.75 4.91 17.68
CA ALA A 359 1.35 5.32 16.33
C ALA A 359 1.98 4.43 15.24
N LEU A 360 3.28 4.16 15.33
CA LEU A 360 4.00 3.21 14.48
C LEU A 360 3.32 1.83 14.50
N SER A 361 3.01 1.31 15.69
CA SER A 361 2.33 0.03 15.86
C SER A 361 0.90 0.01 15.30
N LYS A 362 0.11 1.07 15.50
CA LYS A 362 -1.24 1.21 14.92
C LYS A 362 -1.20 1.21 13.38
N VAL A 363 -0.29 1.97 12.78
CA VAL A 363 -0.17 2.06 11.31
C VAL A 363 0.39 0.77 10.70
N LEU A 364 1.34 0.10 11.36
CA LEU A 364 1.80 -1.23 10.97
C LEU A 364 0.65 -2.26 10.97
N ASN A 365 -0.21 -2.24 11.99
CA ASN A 365 -1.40 -3.10 12.01
C ASN A 365 -2.40 -2.76 10.88
N LYS A 366 -2.63 -1.46 10.60
CA LYS A 366 -3.45 -1.00 9.45
C LYS A 366 -2.90 -1.53 8.12
N ALA A 367 -1.58 -1.46 7.90
CA ALA A 367 -0.90 -1.95 6.71
C ALA A 367 -0.99 -3.49 6.58
N LEU A 368 -0.76 -4.23 7.66
CA LEU A 368 -0.89 -5.70 7.68
C LEU A 368 -2.33 -6.18 7.43
N LEU A 369 -3.34 -5.40 7.84
CA LEU A 369 -4.74 -5.67 7.50
C LEU A 369 -5.03 -5.35 6.02
N ALA A 370 -4.55 -4.23 5.48
CA ALA A 370 -4.66 -3.91 4.06
C ALA A 370 -4.04 -5.02 3.17
N ARG A 371 -2.85 -5.50 3.51
CA ARG A 371 -2.19 -6.64 2.83
C ARG A 371 -3.07 -7.89 2.80
N ARG A 372 -3.70 -8.22 3.93
CA ARG A 372 -4.62 -9.38 4.05
C ARG A 372 -5.93 -9.15 3.28
N ALA A 373 -6.41 -7.91 3.18
CA ALA A 373 -7.57 -7.57 2.34
C ALA A 373 -7.25 -7.74 0.84
N ILE A 374 -6.10 -7.26 0.36
CA ILE A 374 -5.67 -7.48 -1.04
C ILE A 374 -5.65 -8.98 -1.36
N LEU A 375 -5.00 -9.80 -0.52
CA LEU A 375 -4.92 -11.26 -0.69
C LEU A 375 -6.28 -11.98 -0.63
N ALA A 376 -7.29 -11.40 0.03
CA ALA A 376 -8.66 -11.91 0.02
C ALA A 376 -9.43 -11.46 -1.24
N GLY A 377 -9.26 -10.20 -1.66
CA GLY A 377 -9.88 -9.65 -2.86
C GLY A 377 -9.34 -10.23 -4.17
N MET A 378 -8.06 -10.62 -4.22
CA MET A 378 -7.45 -11.35 -5.34
C MET A 378 -8.17 -12.69 -5.65
N ARG A 379 -8.93 -13.22 -4.68
CA ARG A 379 -9.72 -14.47 -4.80
C ARG A 379 -11.20 -14.22 -5.14
N GLU A 380 -11.61 -12.97 -5.37
CA GLU A 380 -12.93 -12.66 -5.91
C GLU A 380 -13.02 -13.21 -7.35
N PRO A 381 -14.10 -13.91 -7.76
CA PRO A 381 -14.10 -14.68 -9.01
C PRO A 381 -13.84 -13.91 -10.32
N ASN A 382 -14.11 -12.61 -10.39
CA ASN A 382 -13.89 -11.75 -11.55
C ASN A 382 -12.48 -11.14 -11.54
N VAL A 383 -11.89 -10.97 -10.35
CA VAL A 383 -10.50 -10.54 -10.15
C VAL A 383 -9.54 -11.71 -10.34
N ALA A 384 -9.90 -12.91 -9.86
CA ALA A 384 -9.10 -14.13 -9.90
C ALA A 384 -8.78 -14.63 -11.32
N VAL A 385 -9.71 -14.42 -12.27
CA VAL A 385 -9.56 -14.81 -13.69
C VAL A 385 -8.94 -13.71 -14.56
N ASN A 386 -8.42 -12.64 -13.95
CA ASN A 386 -7.85 -11.49 -14.63
C ASN A 386 -6.36 -11.37 -14.30
N ASP A 387 -5.52 -12.02 -15.11
CA ASP A 387 -4.05 -12.05 -14.92
C ASP A 387 -3.43 -10.65 -14.86
N LYS A 388 -4.02 -9.68 -15.57
CA LYS A 388 -3.55 -8.29 -15.53
C LYS A 388 -3.93 -7.59 -14.23
N ALA A 389 -5.08 -7.91 -13.62
CA ALA A 389 -5.40 -7.50 -12.26
C ALA A 389 -4.42 -8.14 -11.27
N GLN A 390 -4.24 -9.47 -11.30
CA GLN A 390 -3.29 -10.18 -10.43
C GLN A 390 -1.88 -9.55 -10.51
N THR A 391 -1.38 -9.31 -11.73
CA THR A 391 -0.07 -8.69 -11.99
C THR A 391 0.08 -7.29 -11.39
N GLU A 392 -0.95 -6.44 -11.41
CA GLU A 392 -0.88 -5.12 -10.77
C GLU A 392 -1.11 -5.19 -9.24
N LEU A 393 -1.87 -6.18 -8.75
CA LEU A 393 -2.10 -6.45 -7.32
C LEU A 393 -0.87 -7.05 -6.62
N GLU A 394 -0.09 -7.89 -7.32
CA GLU A 394 1.20 -8.38 -6.84
C GLU A 394 2.21 -7.23 -6.72
N LYS A 395 2.26 -6.31 -7.69
CA LYS A 395 3.05 -5.07 -7.57
C LYS A 395 2.58 -4.21 -6.40
N ALA A 396 1.28 -4.10 -6.18
CA ALA A 396 0.69 -3.40 -5.04
C ALA A 396 1.11 -4.02 -3.70
N LEU A 397 1.11 -5.35 -3.59
CA LEU A 397 1.62 -6.09 -2.42
C LEU A 397 3.12 -5.87 -2.21
N VAL A 398 3.94 -5.95 -3.27
CA VAL A 398 5.39 -5.71 -3.16
C VAL A 398 5.71 -4.27 -2.74
N MET A 399 4.92 -3.28 -3.19
CA MET A 399 5.08 -1.89 -2.73
C MET A 399 4.65 -1.73 -1.26
N LEU A 400 3.53 -2.34 -0.85
CA LEU A 400 3.07 -2.30 0.55
C LEU A 400 4.04 -3.02 1.49
N ASP A 401 4.62 -4.14 1.08
CA ASP A 401 5.58 -4.91 1.89
C ASP A 401 6.92 -4.17 2.04
N ARG A 402 7.34 -3.38 1.04
CA ARG A 402 8.51 -2.48 1.16
C ARG A 402 8.28 -1.36 2.15
N GLU A 403 7.11 -0.71 2.11
CA GLU A 403 6.72 0.31 3.10
C GLU A 403 6.66 -0.29 4.51
N ILE A 404 6.07 -1.48 4.67
CA ILE A 404 6.03 -2.22 5.94
C ILE A 404 7.44 -2.52 6.46
N GLU A 405 8.36 -3.01 5.62
CA GLU A 405 9.72 -3.34 6.06
C GLU A 405 10.56 -2.08 6.34
N GLN A 406 10.31 -0.96 5.64
CA GLN A 406 10.93 0.33 5.98
C GLN A 406 10.52 0.77 7.39
N VAL A 407 9.22 0.73 7.71
CA VAL A 407 8.71 1.04 9.06
C VAL A 407 9.23 0.04 10.10
N ARG A 408 9.32 -1.26 9.75
CA ARG A 408 9.89 -2.29 10.64
C ARG A 408 11.36 -2.01 10.97
N MET A 409 12.18 -1.70 9.96
CA MET A 409 13.60 -1.35 10.15
C MET A 409 13.76 -0.07 10.97
N GLU A 410 12.87 0.93 10.79
CA GLU A 410 12.89 2.14 11.61
C GLU A 410 12.57 1.84 13.08
N MET A 411 11.52 1.06 13.35
CA MET A 411 11.18 0.62 14.72
C MET A 411 12.30 -0.23 15.36
N GLU A 412 12.95 -1.10 14.59
CA GLU A 412 14.02 -1.98 15.07
C GLU A 412 15.32 -1.19 15.35
N LEU A 413 15.69 -0.26 14.47
CA LEU A 413 16.77 0.69 14.71
C LEU A 413 16.49 1.53 15.96
N GLN A 414 15.30 2.11 16.07
CA GLN A 414 14.89 2.89 17.24
C GLN A 414 14.98 2.07 18.54
N ARG A 415 14.53 0.80 18.55
CA ARG A 415 14.64 -0.10 19.72
C ARG A 415 16.07 -0.56 20.02
N SER A 416 16.95 -0.61 19.02
CA SER A 416 18.38 -0.90 19.23
C SER A 416 19.15 0.28 19.83
N LEU A 417 18.64 1.51 19.66
CA LEU A 417 19.22 2.75 20.18
C LEU A 417 18.61 3.21 21.51
N THR A 418 17.35 2.85 21.79
CA THR A 418 16.65 3.18 23.04
C THR A 418 15.90 1.97 23.59
N ASN A 419 16.08 1.67 24.88
CA ASN A 419 15.22 0.72 25.60
C ASN A 419 13.73 1.11 25.46
N ASN A 420 12.85 0.11 25.47
CA ASN A 420 11.39 0.30 25.41
C ASN A 420 10.92 1.32 26.45
N THR A 421 10.21 2.37 26.00
CA THR A 421 9.83 3.51 26.83
C THR A 421 8.94 3.11 28.01
N ALA A 422 7.96 2.24 27.79
CA ALA A 422 7.08 1.77 28.87
C ALA A 422 7.88 1.01 29.96
N LEU A 423 8.85 0.19 29.55
CA LEU A 423 9.76 -0.46 30.49
C LEU A 423 10.68 0.55 31.20
N MET A 424 11.12 1.61 30.54
CA MET A 424 11.95 2.63 31.16
C MET A 424 11.18 3.41 32.25
N VAL A 425 9.97 3.87 31.93
CA VAL A 425 9.05 4.55 32.87
C VAL A 425 8.79 3.67 34.09
N ILE A 426 8.41 2.40 33.89
CA ILE A 426 8.04 1.51 35.00
C ILE A 426 9.24 1.12 35.84
N ASN A 427 10.40 0.82 35.24
CA ASN A 427 11.62 0.51 36.01
C ASN A 427 12.20 1.76 36.70
N LYS A 428 11.85 2.98 36.28
CA LYS A 428 12.14 4.22 37.00
C LYS A 428 11.24 4.36 38.23
N ARG A 429 9.90 4.37 38.07
CA ARG A 429 8.92 4.37 39.19
C ARG A 429 9.25 3.32 40.28
N VAL A 430 9.61 2.09 39.89
CA VAL A 430 9.98 1.02 40.83
C VAL A 430 11.28 1.30 41.60
N ARG A 431 12.27 1.97 41.00
CA ARG A 431 13.49 2.40 41.70
C ARG A 431 13.20 3.57 42.63
N ASP A 432 12.47 4.57 42.16
CA ASP A 432 12.14 5.76 42.94
C ASP A 432 11.29 5.39 44.18
N GLN A 433 10.38 4.42 44.04
CA GLN A 433 9.66 3.80 45.16
C GLN A 433 10.58 2.98 46.10
N GLN A 434 11.57 2.26 45.57
CA GLN A 434 12.51 1.52 46.42
C GLN A 434 13.46 2.46 47.17
N ASP A 435 13.93 3.54 46.55
CA ASP A 435 14.84 4.50 47.16
C ASP A 435 14.14 5.39 48.20
N THR A 436 12.87 5.74 47.99
CA THR A 436 12.03 6.37 49.04
C THR A 436 11.69 5.42 50.18
N LEU A 437 11.59 4.10 49.96
CA LEU A 437 11.51 3.12 51.05
C LEU A 437 12.85 2.95 51.78
N ASN A 438 13.98 3.00 51.07
CA ASN A 438 15.33 2.87 51.64
C ASN A 438 15.72 4.10 52.51
N SER A 439 15.39 5.32 52.09
CA SER A 439 15.63 6.52 52.88
C SER A 439 14.86 6.48 54.20
N ASN A 440 13.56 6.18 54.15
CA ASN A 440 12.70 6.00 55.33
C ASN A 440 13.08 4.80 56.22
N ALA A 441 13.82 3.81 55.70
CA ALA A 441 14.35 2.70 56.50
C ALA A 441 15.61 3.07 57.31
N SER A 442 16.33 4.11 56.89
CA SER A 442 17.64 4.48 57.47
C SER A 442 17.53 5.12 58.86
N ASP A 443 16.40 5.75 59.19
CA ASP A 443 16.20 6.52 60.43
C ASP A 443 15.96 5.67 61.69
N LYS A 444 15.94 4.33 61.57
CA LYS A 444 15.61 3.40 62.68
C LYS A 444 16.81 2.80 63.41
N GLN A 445 17.99 3.43 63.32
CA GLN A 445 19.22 2.90 63.92
C GLN A 445 20.00 3.89 64.81
N HIS A 446 19.32 4.86 65.44
CA HIS A 446 19.87 5.65 66.55
C HIS A 446 19.08 5.46 67.87
N ASN A 447 19.78 5.66 68.98
CA ASN A 447 19.44 5.10 70.30
C ASN A 447 18.05 5.49 70.86
N PHE A 448 17.38 4.49 71.42
CA PHE A 448 16.10 4.63 72.12
C PHE A 448 16.28 5.12 73.57
N GLU A 449 16.94 6.26 73.78
CA GLU A 449 17.24 6.76 75.13
C GLU A 449 17.30 8.30 75.22
N GLY A 450 16.26 8.93 75.79
CA GLY A 450 16.29 10.32 76.25
C GLY A 450 15.22 11.28 75.68
N LYS A 451 14.24 11.59 76.54
CA LYS A 451 13.25 12.69 76.45
C LYS A 451 12.25 12.70 75.28
N GLN A 452 10.99 12.78 75.68
CA GLN A 452 9.82 13.04 74.84
C GLN A 452 9.53 14.56 74.85
N ASP A 453 10.08 15.29 73.89
CA ASP A 453 9.66 16.64 73.48
C ASP A 453 10.09 16.84 72.00
N ASP A 454 9.30 17.59 71.22
CA ASP A 454 9.56 18.01 69.83
C ASP A 454 9.98 16.92 68.79
N LEU A 455 9.07 15.96 68.53
CA LEU A 455 9.06 15.20 67.27
C LEU A 455 8.61 16.07 66.08
N ASN A 456 9.42 17.07 65.72
CA ASN A 456 9.18 17.89 64.53
C ASN A 456 9.70 17.16 63.29
N ASN A 457 8.86 16.34 62.66
CA ASN A 457 9.18 15.51 61.48
C ASN A 457 9.31 16.32 60.17
N SER A 458 9.86 17.53 60.23
CA SER A 458 10.00 18.49 59.12
C SER A 458 11.22 18.20 58.22
N ASN A 459 11.37 16.92 57.84
CA ASN A 459 12.23 16.51 56.73
C ASN A 459 11.45 15.60 55.76
N GLU A 460 10.18 15.91 55.54
CA GLU A 460 9.57 15.66 54.24
C GLU A 460 10.40 16.42 53.20
N GLY A 461 11.26 15.71 52.47
CA GLY A 461 11.97 16.27 51.34
C GLY A 461 10.94 16.67 50.30
N ASP A 462 10.72 17.98 50.17
CA ASP A 462 9.56 18.56 49.48
C ASP A 462 9.60 18.32 47.96
N PHE A 463 9.17 17.12 47.58
CA PHE A 463 8.96 16.68 46.20
C PHE A 463 7.47 16.44 45.94
N TYR A 464 6.64 17.36 46.43
CA TYR A 464 5.26 17.52 45.97
C TYR A 464 5.25 17.95 44.49
N ILE A 465 5.33 16.98 43.58
CA ILE A 465 4.74 17.16 42.25
C ILE A 465 3.23 17.31 42.50
N SER A 466 2.70 18.52 42.29
CA SER A 466 1.28 18.81 42.46
C SER A 466 0.47 17.95 41.46
N PRO A 467 -0.37 17.01 41.91
CA PRO A 467 -1.06 16.08 41.00
C PRO A 467 -2.05 16.76 40.04
N ASP A 468 -2.39 18.02 40.33
CA ASP A 468 -3.41 18.81 39.64
C ASP A 468 -2.84 19.79 38.58
N GLU A 469 -1.52 19.87 38.38
CA GLU A 469 -0.97 20.73 37.32
C GLU A 469 -1.08 20.03 35.94
N PRO A 470 -1.81 20.61 34.95
CA PRO A 470 -2.12 19.90 33.71
C PRO A 470 -0.89 19.68 32.82
N ILE A 471 -0.67 18.42 32.45
CA ILE A 471 0.41 18.01 31.55
C ILE A 471 0.03 18.41 30.12
N TYR A 472 0.54 19.55 29.66
CA TYR A 472 0.52 19.94 28.25
C TYR A 472 1.64 19.26 27.47
N LEU A 473 1.30 18.69 26.31
CA LEU A 473 2.23 18.12 25.34
C LEU A 473 2.36 19.06 24.13
N ASP A 474 3.58 19.20 23.60
CA ASP A 474 3.87 20.03 22.42
C ASP A 474 3.33 19.37 21.13
N ILE A 475 2.02 19.49 20.92
CA ILE A 475 1.29 18.87 19.81
C ILE A 475 1.42 19.74 18.54
N PRO A 476 1.99 19.22 17.44
CA PRO A 476 2.05 19.95 16.17
C PRO A 476 0.66 20.29 15.63
N ASP A 477 0.51 21.48 15.06
CA ASP A 477 -0.62 21.79 14.20
C ASP A 477 -0.49 21.02 12.86
N GLY A 478 -1.61 20.54 12.32
CA GLY A 478 -1.62 19.67 11.13
C GLY A 478 -1.19 20.36 9.82
N SER A 479 -0.70 21.58 9.91
CA SER A 479 -0.21 22.44 8.83
C SER A 479 1.20 22.01 8.40
N GLY A 480 1.33 20.80 7.82
CA GLY A 480 2.61 20.10 7.59
C GLY A 480 3.83 21.00 7.31
N GLY A 481 4.64 21.23 8.35
CA GLY A 481 5.76 22.17 8.34
C GLY A 481 6.63 22.02 9.58
N THR A 482 7.85 21.49 9.39
CA THR A 482 8.84 21.11 10.43
C THR A 482 8.40 19.96 11.36
N GLY A 483 9.37 19.12 11.74
CA GLY A 483 9.11 17.84 12.42
C GLY A 483 9.12 17.91 13.95
N VAL A 484 8.70 16.81 14.57
CA VAL A 484 8.53 16.63 16.04
C VAL A 484 9.89 16.50 16.78
N TYR A 485 10.75 17.51 16.64
CA TYR A 485 12.07 17.59 17.28
C TYR A 485 12.39 19.00 17.82
N ASN A 486 11.36 19.75 18.22
CA ASN A 486 11.54 21.06 18.87
C ASN A 486 10.56 21.25 20.07
N GLY A 487 10.45 20.22 20.92
CA GLY A 487 9.60 20.15 22.11
C GLY A 487 10.35 19.83 23.41
N ILE A 488 11.63 20.21 23.50
CA ILE A 488 12.43 20.14 24.75
C ILE A 488 13.37 21.36 24.77
N ASN A 489 12.90 22.49 25.31
CA ASN A 489 13.74 23.67 25.51
C ASN A 489 14.44 23.62 26.88
N THR A 490 15.32 22.63 27.08
CA THR A 490 16.12 22.50 28.30
C THR A 490 17.45 23.26 28.17
N GLY A 491 17.64 24.27 29.01
CA GLY A 491 18.89 25.02 29.10
C GLY A 491 20.03 24.18 29.69
N GLY A 492 20.75 23.42 28.87
CA GLY A 492 21.87 22.58 29.31
C GLY A 492 22.87 22.31 28.19
N SER A 493 24.08 22.89 28.29
CA SER A 493 25.14 22.68 27.28
C SER A 493 25.83 21.33 27.46
N GLY A 494 25.42 20.32 26.69
CA GLY A 494 26.08 19.01 26.57
C GLY A 494 26.19 18.54 25.13
N LYS A 495 27.38 18.11 24.68
CA LYS A 495 27.63 17.68 23.30
C LYS A 495 27.94 16.18 23.19
N ASN A 496 27.08 15.44 22.49
CA ASN A 496 27.40 14.36 21.52
C ASN A 496 26.06 13.76 21.05
N SER A 497 25.63 13.61 19.80
CA SER A 497 26.20 13.60 18.43
C SER A 497 26.06 12.21 17.77
N GLY A 498 25.03 12.05 16.94
CA GLY A 498 24.84 10.89 16.07
C GLY A 498 23.68 11.13 15.10
N GLY A 499 23.95 11.16 13.79
CA GLY A 499 22.92 11.46 12.77
C GLY A 499 22.80 12.94 12.44
N ALA A 500 21.75 13.62 12.90
CA ALA A 500 21.36 14.96 12.43
C ALA A 500 22.43 16.05 12.69
N GLY A 501 22.99 16.10 13.90
CA GLY A 501 23.95 17.14 14.31
C GLY A 501 25.31 17.14 13.59
N ALA A 502 25.53 16.24 12.62
CA ALA A 502 26.72 16.24 11.77
C ALA A 502 26.57 17.12 10.51
N LEU A 503 25.34 17.44 10.09
CA LEU A 503 25.07 18.25 8.89
C LEU A 503 24.86 19.74 9.17
N SER A 504 24.55 20.14 10.41
CA SER A 504 24.32 21.55 10.75
C SER A 504 25.55 22.46 10.54
N LYS A 505 26.77 21.92 10.55
CA LYS A 505 27.99 22.66 10.14
C LYS A 505 28.07 22.98 8.63
N TYR A 506 27.05 22.62 7.85
CA TYR A 506 26.87 22.98 6.44
C TYR A 506 25.50 23.61 6.15
N GLU A 507 24.65 23.81 7.16
CA GLU A 507 23.41 24.57 7.00
C GLU A 507 23.72 26.03 6.65
N SER A 508 22.83 26.65 5.89
CA SER A 508 23.06 27.93 5.23
C SER A 508 21.73 28.64 5.04
N SER A 509 21.64 29.91 5.45
CA SER A 509 20.50 30.79 5.13
C SER A 509 20.34 30.99 3.62
N ASP A 510 21.41 30.75 2.87
CA ASP A 510 21.53 31.10 1.46
C ASP A 510 21.36 29.87 0.54
N ALA A 511 21.25 28.66 1.10
CA ALA A 511 20.88 27.45 0.38
C ALA A 511 20.37 26.36 1.35
N TYR A 512 19.08 26.02 1.27
CA TYR A 512 18.44 25.07 2.18
C TYR A 512 17.30 24.26 1.52
N ALA A 513 16.92 23.18 2.19
CA ALA A 513 15.77 22.37 1.86
C ALA A 513 14.46 22.97 2.39
N ASP A 514 13.45 23.09 1.55
CA ASP A 514 12.07 23.42 1.93
C ASP A 514 11.19 22.22 1.59
N GLY A 515 11.06 21.30 2.55
CA GLY A 515 10.43 20.00 2.35
C GLY A 515 11.09 19.19 1.23
N ARG A 516 10.45 19.16 0.05
CA ARG A 516 11.01 18.54 -1.18
C ARG A 516 11.59 19.55 -2.18
N ALA A 517 11.34 20.85 -2.01
CA ALA A 517 11.91 21.92 -2.80
C ALA A 517 13.31 22.32 -2.30
N THR A 518 14.06 23.01 -3.15
CA THR A 518 15.36 23.59 -2.79
C THR A 518 15.27 25.10 -2.96
N VAL A 519 15.56 25.85 -1.90
CA VAL A 519 15.64 27.31 -1.94
C VAL A 519 17.10 27.71 -1.87
N TYR A 520 17.55 28.59 -2.77
CA TYR A 520 18.92 29.10 -2.74
C TYR A 520 19.00 30.53 -3.26
N ARG A 521 20.04 31.26 -2.82
CA ARG A 521 20.35 32.61 -3.27
C ARG A 521 21.13 32.54 -4.58
N THR A 522 20.62 33.20 -5.63
CA THR A 522 21.31 33.32 -6.93
C THR A 522 22.41 34.38 -6.89
N ALA A 523 23.28 34.41 -7.90
CA ALA A 523 24.43 35.32 -7.95
C ALA A 523 24.05 36.82 -8.01
N ASP A 524 22.81 37.14 -8.39
CA ASP A 524 22.23 38.49 -8.33
C ASP A 524 21.53 38.81 -6.99
N GLY A 525 21.72 37.97 -5.97
CA GLY A 525 21.31 38.20 -4.59
C GLY A 525 19.87 37.81 -4.23
N LYS A 526 19.05 37.46 -5.22
CA LYS A 526 17.65 37.04 -5.04
C LYS A 526 17.56 35.61 -4.51
N PHE A 527 16.46 35.27 -3.85
CA PHE A 527 16.14 33.87 -3.54
C PHE A 527 15.29 33.23 -4.64
N VAL A 528 15.57 31.96 -4.91
CA VAL A 528 14.89 31.16 -5.92
C VAL A 528 14.53 29.80 -5.33
N ARG A 529 13.23 29.45 -5.40
CA ARG A 529 12.69 28.14 -5.06
C ARG A 529 12.63 27.27 -6.31
N ARG A 530 13.34 26.15 -6.30
CA ARG A 530 13.16 25.06 -7.27
C ARG A 530 12.27 23.97 -6.69
N GLU A 531 11.18 23.64 -7.37
CA GLU A 531 10.22 22.62 -6.94
C GLU A 531 9.76 21.73 -8.11
N GLY A 532 9.31 20.52 -7.80
CA GLY A 532 9.12 19.47 -8.81
C GLY A 532 10.43 19.05 -9.47
N GLY A 533 10.33 18.35 -10.61
CA GLY A 533 11.49 17.84 -11.34
C GLY A 533 12.36 16.83 -10.55
N SER A 534 13.60 16.67 -11.00
CA SER A 534 14.61 15.79 -10.40
C SER A 534 15.32 16.46 -9.21
N LEU A 535 15.80 15.64 -8.25
CA LEU A 535 16.57 16.14 -7.11
C LEU A 535 17.91 16.76 -7.56
N ALA A 536 18.56 16.13 -8.54
CA ALA A 536 19.78 16.63 -9.16
C ALA A 536 19.60 18.05 -9.71
N TRP A 537 18.52 18.32 -10.47
CA TRP A 537 18.22 19.65 -10.99
C TRP A 537 17.91 20.67 -9.89
N ARG A 538 17.13 20.30 -8.87
CA ARG A 538 16.81 21.22 -7.75
C ARG A 538 18.05 21.65 -6.97
N ASN A 539 19.02 20.74 -6.80
CA ASN A 539 20.23 20.97 -6.02
C ASN A 539 21.45 21.42 -6.85
N ASN A 540 21.31 21.63 -8.17
CA ASN A 540 22.45 21.79 -9.10
C ASN A 540 23.50 20.66 -8.98
N ASN A 541 23.07 19.43 -8.68
CA ASN A 541 23.92 18.31 -8.25
C ASN A 541 23.76 17.09 -9.18
N PRO A 542 24.39 17.08 -10.38
CA PRO A 542 24.26 16.00 -11.38
C PRO A 542 24.59 14.58 -10.92
N GLY A 543 25.30 14.43 -9.80
CA GLY A 543 25.63 13.13 -9.22
C GLY A 543 24.85 12.78 -7.95
N ASN A 544 23.93 13.64 -7.47
CA ASN A 544 23.30 13.47 -6.15
C ASN A 544 24.33 13.19 -5.03
N ILE A 545 25.40 13.99 -4.97
CA ILE A 545 26.43 13.89 -3.93
C ILE A 545 25.86 14.30 -2.56
N LYS A 546 26.04 13.48 -1.52
CA LYS A 546 25.69 13.83 -0.13
C LYS A 546 26.51 15.01 0.40
N MET A 547 25.93 15.84 1.26
CA MET A 547 26.67 16.90 1.93
C MET A 547 27.72 16.30 2.89
N GLY A 548 28.89 16.94 2.94
CA GLY A 548 30.04 16.53 3.72
C GLY A 548 31.24 17.44 3.43
N ASP A 549 32.35 17.27 4.15
CA ASP A 549 33.54 18.13 4.00
C ASP A 549 34.10 18.10 2.57
N PHE A 550 33.99 16.95 1.88
CA PHE A 550 34.26 16.84 0.45
C PHE A 550 33.37 17.77 -0.40
N ALA A 551 32.04 17.70 -0.24
CA ALA A 551 31.12 18.52 -1.02
C ALA A 551 31.33 20.02 -0.74
N LYS A 552 31.58 20.39 0.52
CA LYS A 552 31.96 21.76 0.91
C LYS A 552 33.25 22.21 0.21
N SER A 553 34.27 21.35 0.16
CA SER A 553 35.53 21.64 -0.54
C SER A 553 35.39 21.78 -2.06
N MET A 554 34.36 21.16 -2.65
CA MET A 554 34.00 21.30 -4.07
C MET A 554 33.06 22.49 -4.36
N GLY A 555 32.76 23.33 -3.36
CA GLY A 555 31.93 24.52 -3.54
C GLY A 555 30.43 24.33 -3.30
N ALA A 556 30.00 23.33 -2.52
CA ALA A 556 28.62 23.23 -2.07
C ALA A 556 28.26 24.37 -1.09
N ILE A 557 27.09 24.99 -1.31
CA ILE A 557 26.63 26.21 -0.62
C ILE A 557 25.61 25.95 0.50
N GLY A 558 25.06 24.73 0.59
CA GLY A 558 24.10 24.37 1.65
C GLY A 558 23.49 22.97 1.50
N VAL A 559 22.56 22.62 2.40
CA VAL A 559 22.00 21.26 2.52
C VAL A 559 20.61 21.17 1.90
N GLY A 560 20.46 20.33 0.87
CA GLY A 560 19.22 20.10 0.14
C GLY A 560 18.44 18.87 0.62
N PRO A 561 17.21 18.68 0.11
CA PRO A 561 16.28 17.65 0.59
C PRO A 561 16.92 16.26 0.61
N GLY A 562 16.91 15.59 1.78
CA GLY A 562 17.55 14.28 1.97
C GLY A 562 19.05 14.29 2.29
N GLY A 563 19.61 15.43 2.71
CA GLY A 563 21.03 15.55 3.10
C GLY A 563 21.99 15.59 1.91
N PHE A 564 21.49 15.96 0.72
CA PHE A 564 22.29 16.11 -0.48
C PHE A 564 22.90 17.51 -0.57
N ALA A 565 24.05 17.66 -1.21
CA ALA A 565 24.70 18.96 -1.38
C ALA A 565 23.93 19.83 -2.39
N ILE A 566 23.72 21.11 -2.05
CA ILE A 566 23.31 22.15 -3.01
C ILE A 566 24.57 22.81 -3.55
N PHE A 567 24.69 22.93 -4.87
CA PHE A 567 25.74 23.68 -5.55
C PHE A 567 25.18 24.99 -6.14
N PRO A 568 26.03 26.02 -6.37
CA PRO A 568 25.58 27.29 -6.96
C PRO A 568 25.14 27.14 -8.42
N ASP A 569 25.73 26.19 -9.16
CA ASP A 569 25.47 25.95 -10.58
C ASP A 569 25.75 24.48 -10.95
N GLU A 570 25.13 24.02 -12.06
CA GLU A 570 25.25 22.63 -12.54
C GLU A 570 26.70 22.22 -12.83
N ALA A 571 27.52 23.11 -13.39
CA ALA A 571 28.91 22.80 -13.72
C ALA A 571 29.78 22.65 -12.47
N THR A 572 29.46 23.33 -11.36
CA THR A 572 30.11 23.11 -10.07
C THR A 572 29.75 21.74 -9.49
N GLY A 573 28.48 21.32 -9.57
CA GLY A 573 28.09 19.95 -9.24
C GLY A 573 28.73 18.89 -10.15
N GLU A 574 28.88 19.16 -11.46
CA GLU A 574 29.54 18.25 -12.41
C GLU A 574 31.05 18.12 -12.11
N ARG A 575 31.75 19.22 -11.78
CA ARG A 575 33.14 19.17 -11.28
C ARG A 575 33.26 18.37 -9.97
N ALA A 576 32.28 18.46 -9.07
CA ALA A 576 32.29 17.71 -7.82
C ALA A 576 32.22 16.18 -8.04
N ILE A 577 31.42 15.67 -8.97
CA ILE A 577 31.37 14.23 -9.26
C ILE A 577 32.64 13.74 -10.00
N HIS A 578 33.18 14.54 -10.92
CA HIS A 578 34.49 14.25 -11.55
C HIS A 578 35.61 14.13 -10.50
N ALA A 579 35.62 14.99 -9.48
CA ALA A 579 36.60 14.93 -8.39
C ALA A 579 36.35 13.73 -7.45
N LEU A 580 35.09 13.42 -7.12
CA LEU A 580 34.71 12.33 -6.22
C LEU A 580 35.25 10.98 -6.71
N LEU A 581 35.12 10.71 -8.00
CA LEU A 581 35.61 9.49 -8.65
C LEU A 581 37.14 9.42 -8.83
N LYS A 582 37.87 10.51 -8.51
CA LYS A 582 39.34 10.52 -8.41
C LYS A 582 39.84 10.38 -6.96
N THR A 583 38.97 10.44 -5.95
CA THR A 583 39.37 10.21 -4.54
C THR A 583 39.74 8.74 -4.28
N ASN A 584 40.59 8.48 -3.28
CA ASN A 584 40.96 7.12 -2.85
C ASN A 584 39.75 6.25 -2.45
N SER A 585 38.61 6.87 -2.11
CA SER A 585 37.33 6.19 -1.79
C SER A 585 36.70 5.48 -3.00
N TYR A 586 37.08 5.86 -4.22
CA TYR A 586 36.54 5.30 -5.48
C TYR A 586 37.63 4.86 -6.47
N ASN A 587 38.74 5.60 -6.59
CA ASN A 587 39.75 5.38 -7.62
C ASN A 587 40.45 4.01 -7.51
N ASN A 588 40.51 3.42 -6.31
CA ASN A 588 41.13 2.12 -6.08
C ASN A 588 40.16 0.93 -6.24
N LEU A 589 38.90 1.19 -6.63
CA LEU A 589 37.87 0.16 -6.84
C LEU A 589 37.81 -0.27 -8.32
N SER A 590 37.15 -1.41 -8.58
CA SER A 590 36.63 -1.74 -9.91
C SER A 590 35.32 -0.99 -10.18
N ILE A 591 34.91 -0.86 -11.45
CA ILE A 591 33.62 -0.26 -11.85
C ILE A 591 32.43 -0.83 -11.04
N ALA A 592 32.33 -2.14 -10.87
CA ALA A 592 31.28 -2.77 -10.06
C ALA A 592 31.27 -2.28 -8.60
N LYS A 593 32.38 -2.47 -7.88
CA LYS A 593 32.56 -2.01 -6.49
C LYS A 593 32.41 -0.49 -6.30
N ALA A 594 32.79 0.31 -7.30
CA ALA A 594 32.54 1.74 -7.30
C ALA A 594 31.05 2.04 -7.31
N MET A 595 30.26 1.35 -8.13
CA MET A 595 28.80 1.51 -8.18
C MET A 595 28.08 0.89 -6.98
N GLU A 596 28.54 -0.24 -6.44
CA GLU A 596 28.05 -0.82 -5.17
C GLU A 596 28.22 0.15 -3.99
N ARG A 597 29.26 1.00 -4.03
CA ARG A 597 29.51 2.07 -3.06
C ARG A 597 28.72 3.35 -3.34
N TYR A 598 28.42 3.62 -4.61
CA TYR A 598 27.74 4.84 -5.06
C TYR A 598 26.22 4.75 -4.92
N ALA A 599 25.64 3.63 -5.36
CA ALA A 599 24.22 3.34 -5.40
C ALA A 599 24.00 1.90 -4.87
N PRO A 600 23.95 1.69 -3.54
CA PRO A 600 24.03 0.36 -2.95
C PRO A 600 22.85 -0.57 -3.31
N PRO A 601 23.06 -1.90 -3.44
CA PRO A 601 22.03 -2.85 -3.90
C PRO A 601 20.78 -2.98 -3.00
N LYS A 602 20.85 -2.49 -1.74
CA LYS A 602 19.69 -2.42 -0.83
C LYS A 602 18.73 -1.29 -1.20
N GLU A 603 19.23 -0.25 -1.87
CA GLU A 603 18.53 1.01 -2.13
C GLU A 603 18.30 1.26 -3.64
N ASN A 604 19.10 0.64 -4.51
CA ASN A 604 19.14 0.89 -5.96
C ASN A 604 19.30 -0.40 -6.76
N ASP A 605 18.88 -0.41 -8.04
CA ASP A 605 19.32 -1.46 -8.99
C ASP A 605 20.76 -1.17 -9.46
N THR A 606 21.73 -1.51 -8.60
CA THR A 606 23.16 -1.36 -8.87
C THR A 606 23.59 -2.12 -10.14
N GLU A 607 22.95 -3.24 -10.45
CA GLU A 607 23.27 -4.03 -11.64
C GLU A 607 22.79 -3.29 -12.92
N LEU A 608 21.67 -2.56 -12.87
CA LEU A 608 21.26 -1.63 -13.94
C LEU A 608 22.25 -0.47 -14.09
N TYR A 609 22.73 0.14 -13.00
CA TYR A 609 23.81 1.13 -13.06
C TYR A 609 25.07 0.56 -13.75
N ILE A 610 25.55 -0.61 -13.32
CA ILE A 610 26.74 -1.26 -13.88
C ILE A 610 26.53 -1.60 -15.37
N ARG A 611 25.39 -2.20 -15.75
CA ARG A 611 25.05 -2.52 -17.15
C ARG A 611 24.95 -1.27 -18.02
N GLN A 612 24.43 -0.16 -17.50
CA GLN A 612 24.36 1.10 -18.25
C GLN A 612 25.74 1.74 -18.44
N ILE A 613 26.58 1.74 -17.40
CA ILE A 613 27.95 2.29 -17.45
C ILE A 613 28.85 1.48 -18.38
N THR A 614 28.87 0.16 -18.24
CA THR A 614 29.65 -0.73 -19.12
C THR A 614 29.19 -0.61 -20.58
N LYS A 615 27.88 -0.54 -20.85
CA LYS A 615 27.33 -0.29 -22.19
C LYS A 615 27.66 1.11 -22.74
N ALA A 616 27.75 2.14 -21.88
CA ALA A 616 28.04 3.52 -22.29
C ALA A 616 29.53 3.79 -22.52
N THR A 617 30.42 3.02 -21.89
CA THR A 617 31.89 3.21 -21.92
C THR A 617 32.64 2.13 -22.71
N GLY A 618 32.01 0.98 -22.97
CA GLY A 618 32.65 -0.19 -23.58
C GLY A 618 33.57 -0.97 -22.64
N LEU A 619 33.58 -0.65 -21.34
CA LEU A 619 34.48 -1.22 -20.33
C LEU A 619 33.88 -2.45 -19.64
N ASP A 620 34.73 -3.37 -19.17
CA ASP A 620 34.30 -4.47 -18.31
C ASP A 620 34.01 -3.99 -16.88
N ARG A 621 33.07 -4.65 -16.18
CA ARG A 621 32.66 -4.33 -14.81
C ARG A 621 33.79 -4.45 -13.78
N ASN A 622 34.86 -5.20 -14.08
CA ASN A 622 36.01 -5.39 -13.20
C ASN A 622 37.15 -4.40 -13.47
N THR A 623 37.07 -3.58 -14.54
CA THR A 623 38.06 -2.53 -14.87
C THR A 623 38.29 -1.61 -13.66
N SER A 624 39.54 -1.27 -13.34
CA SER A 624 39.83 -0.37 -12.23
C SER A 624 39.49 1.08 -12.57
N MET A 625 38.90 1.80 -11.63
CA MET A 625 38.69 3.25 -11.70
C MET A 625 40.01 4.02 -11.87
N SER A 626 41.13 3.48 -11.37
CA SER A 626 42.47 4.06 -11.54
C SER A 626 42.97 4.01 -12.99
N SER A 627 42.61 2.98 -13.75
CA SER A 627 43.01 2.77 -15.14
C SER A 627 42.18 3.53 -16.18
N LEU A 628 41.16 4.31 -15.75
CA LEU A 628 40.31 5.05 -16.67
C LEU A 628 40.97 6.36 -17.12
N SER A 629 41.09 6.53 -18.44
CA SER A 629 41.37 7.83 -19.08
C SER A 629 40.32 8.88 -18.69
N ASP A 630 40.65 10.15 -18.84
CA ASP A 630 39.70 11.22 -18.47
C ASP A 630 38.49 11.27 -19.42
N GLU A 631 38.62 10.83 -20.67
CA GLU A 631 37.51 10.62 -21.61
C GLU A 631 36.58 9.50 -21.15
N GLN A 632 37.12 8.35 -20.75
CA GLN A 632 36.33 7.23 -20.19
C GLN A 632 35.67 7.63 -18.87
N ARG A 633 36.36 8.40 -18.03
CA ARG A 633 35.83 8.92 -16.76
C ARG A 633 34.71 9.95 -17.00
N ALA A 634 34.82 10.79 -18.04
CA ALA A 634 33.75 11.69 -18.46
C ALA A 634 32.53 10.93 -19.00
N GLN A 635 32.72 9.86 -19.77
CA GLN A 635 31.63 8.98 -20.19
C GLN A 635 30.95 8.27 -19.01
N PHE A 636 31.73 7.85 -18.01
CA PHE A 636 31.24 7.26 -16.75
C PHE A 636 30.38 8.26 -15.96
N VAL A 637 30.85 9.50 -15.77
CA VAL A 637 30.06 10.58 -15.13
C VAL A 637 28.78 10.89 -15.92
N LYS A 638 28.88 10.97 -17.25
CA LYS A 638 27.73 11.20 -18.14
C LYS A 638 26.70 10.07 -18.06
N ALA A 639 27.13 8.83 -17.82
CA ALA A 639 26.24 7.70 -17.56
C ALA A 639 25.55 7.80 -16.19
N ILE A 640 26.27 8.20 -15.12
CA ILE A 640 25.67 8.51 -13.81
C ILE A 640 24.62 9.62 -13.95
N ARG A 641 24.97 10.79 -14.49
CA ARG A 641 24.06 11.93 -14.71
C ARG A 641 22.80 11.54 -15.51
N LYS A 642 22.93 10.60 -16.46
CA LYS A 642 21.79 10.06 -17.22
C LYS A 642 20.87 9.15 -16.39
N HIS A 643 21.41 8.41 -15.42
CA HIS A 643 20.63 7.55 -14.53
C HIS A 643 19.98 8.33 -13.38
N GLU A 644 20.74 9.21 -12.71
CA GLU A 644 20.25 10.12 -11.66
C GLU A 644 19.10 11.00 -12.17
N GLY A 645 19.15 11.34 -13.46
CA GLY A 645 18.09 12.01 -14.21
C GLY A 645 18.10 13.52 -14.02
N TRP A 646 18.07 14.26 -15.13
CA TRP A 646 17.98 15.71 -15.14
C TRP A 646 16.62 16.16 -15.70
N ILE A 647 15.61 16.14 -14.84
CA ILE A 647 14.26 16.61 -15.14
C ILE A 647 14.11 18.01 -14.54
N THR A 648 13.87 19.01 -15.40
CA THR A 648 13.59 20.40 -15.00
C THR A 648 12.22 20.50 -14.33
N GLY A 649 12.14 21.13 -13.17
CA GLY A 649 10.89 21.43 -12.46
C GLY A 649 10.39 22.85 -12.73
N LYS A 650 9.68 23.43 -11.77
CA LYS A 650 9.34 24.85 -11.74
C LYS A 650 10.39 25.61 -10.93
N GLU A 651 10.81 26.75 -11.46
CA GLU A 651 11.67 27.72 -10.78
C GLU A 651 10.83 28.95 -10.47
N VAL A 652 10.75 29.32 -9.19
CA VAL A 652 9.87 30.37 -8.68
C VAL A 652 10.71 31.37 -7.88
N PRO A 653 10.76 32.65 -8.28
CA PRO A 653 11.38 33.70 -7.47
C PRO A 653 10.67 33.83 -6.12
N THR A 654 11.44 33.97 -5.05
CA THR A 654 10.93 34.21 -3.68
C THR A 654 11.51 35.51 -3.16
N ASN A 655 10.64 36.34 -2.58
CA ASN A 655 10.98 37.62 -1.95
C ASN A 655 11.64 37.42 -0.59
#